data_AF-A1WMX8-F1
#
_entry.id   AF-A1WMX8-F1
#
_cell.length_a   1.000
_cell.length_b   1.000
_cell.length_c   1.000
_cell.angle_alpha   90.00
_cell.angle_beta   90.00
_cell.angle_gamma   90.00
#
_symmetry.space_group_name_H-M   'P 1'
#
loop_
_entity.id
_entity.type
_entity.pdbx_description
1 polymer ?
#
loop_
_entity_poly.entity_id
_entity_poly.type
_entity_poly.pdbx_seq_one_letter_code
_entity_poly.pdbx_strand_id
1 'polypeptide(L)'
;MKTTLRTMAVAVLASALLAACGGGTQAPPGSAPVAEAPSSTPPIAEAPPSAPAASVKRFQLEEVKPAEVVILSLQDLGLPADADSVTPSGAISNALLMDGTLRFSTPGDTGEDQEATLEIKSGAATTISHVLIRSQRLTAAQAYDDGPEEDGLPIPESPPLTVDGLGPNNTITGAPLTFRLQGIGALDLKDKSKGLVMDKNNNVLGRLEDFWSFNPTDSSFSISVSAMQRLLHTLPSGDLNLGLNFVSKDAEFAVNYDMLVIKQGAKVSGRLQSLNGDSVTMFAGRKILLKGYNEQMRAEAVVDANGTFTFENVIPDTYFLTWNDLRNPYIVSGSMAIFKNTTQASVTLVVPPNMLEANTSSAKLAAQRAGAGTPLSYVSGYVTQDGTPPPPRDIGTTEITPSARSATRAADGASATFSATSNGLGQDVITNINFTVPVGTKSVGVKMTVFTYEYPQYTRQQSIYNDTWAYSVVGLPATGLSANGLVNHSHYTQGRTSKTVCVDVTEQTRNAALTVSGFVRAINIGDYLLPTTTTVELTLACKGLSVSSARFLSPNANAHPVLNPIRTGANLPGPYLSIQQSDALPFGPYRLIQRSGSGASHTIPLEITYKPADAKITEVHIGISPDGGDPAFAADNLLGQAHTTDTPGKIKFPRLSLPTFAGSMLNGKLAVTVRIAGTVGDTPAISSDPAEGGKVEFDGATAFTPLYLAADVASLSGRRYGSRDAGGDSWATQRTINWLSNKPYRFDDISGKHVTQTANGRSILGHEGHSDGQQIDMRYADGRGGFGDALGGQGNGAQIKKLIDDAAAEVAGNAAQKPSLSALQAWIAANRALLDREAAHASTRVIYIGDSFIEHVLIDAKFPPGASAASTTIPGVTAWTKPAKVRTEAGHLSHWHISISARP
;
A
#
# COMPACT_ATOMS: atom_id res chain seq x y z
N MET A 1 6.41 -25.15 -41.12
CA MET A 1 6.96 -24.47 -42.32
C MET A 1 6.67 -22.98 -42.20
N LYS A 2 7.65 -22.16 -42.61
CA LYS A 2 7.89 -20.74 -42.31
C LYS A 2 6.70 -19.76 -42.48
N THR A 3 6.35 -19.11 -41.36
CA THR A 3 6.12 -17.66 -41.11
C THR A 3 5.75 -16.68 -42.24
N THR A 4 4.72 -15.85 -42.00
CA THR A 4 4.71 -14.36 -42.15
C THR A 4 3.38 -13.79 -41.62
N LEU A 5 3.31 -13.05 -40.51
CA LEU A 5 3.56 -11.61 -40.27
C LEU A 5 2.78 -10.62 -41.17
N ARG A 6 1.88 -9.84 -40.55
CA ARG A 6 1.42 -8.52 -41.03
C ARG A 6 1.44 -7.53 -39.87
N THR A 7 2.31 -6.55 -39.98
CA THR A 7 2.38 -5.32 -39.16
C THR A 7 1.79 -4.19 -39.99
N MET A 8 0.90 -3.38 -39.42
CA MET A 8 0.53 -2.07 -39.97
C MET A 8 1.01 -0.99 -39.02
N ALA A 9 1.98 -0.20 -39.48
CA ALA A 9 2.38 1.07 -38.91
C ALA A 9 1.66 2.19 -39.70
N VAL A 10 1.07 3.15 -38.99
CA VAL A 10 0.50 4.38 -39.56
C VAL A 10 1.42 5.55 -39.22
N ALA A 11 1.72 6.35 -40.24
CA ALA A 11 2.66 7.46 -40.30
C ALA A 11 2.07 8.79 -39.84
N VAL A 12 2.91 9.75 -39.43
CA VAL A 12 2.70 11.19 -39.69
C VAL A 12 4.03 11.93 -39.99
N LEU A 13 4.10 12.34 -41.26
CA LEU A 13 4.77 13.45 -41.97
C LEU A 13 6.00 14.21 -41.41
N ALA A 14 7.00 14.32 -42.30
CA ALA A 14 7.94 15.44 -42.43
C ALA A 14 7.68 16.18 -43.76
N SER A 15 7.94 17.49 -43.79
CA SER A 15 7.89 18.31 -45.01
C SER A 15 9.30 18.74 -45.46
N ALA A 16 9.54 18.51 -46.75
CA ALA A 16 10.74 18.68 -47.58
C ALA A 16 11.17 20.17 -47.80
N LEU A 17 12.25 20.55 -48.52
CA LEU A 17 12.62 20.14 -49.89
C LEU A 17 13.95 20.82 -50.39
N LEU A 18 14.84 20.02 -51.02
CA LEU A 18 15.77 20.26 -52.17
C LEU A 18 16.88 21.34 -52.13
N ALA A 19 18.03 21.28 -52.85
CA ALA A 19 18.91 20.28 -53.49
C ALA A 19 19.85 21.07 -54.45
N ALA A 20 21.12 20.67 -54.62
CA ALA A 20 21.82 20.52 -55.91
C ALA A 20 23.35 20.41 -55.75
N CYS A 21 23.95 19.49 -56.52
CA CYS A 21 25.35 19.04 -56.50
C CYS A 21 26.19 19.60 -57.67
N GLY A 22 27.52 19.50 -57.51
CA GLY A 22 28.54 19.41 -58.58
C GLY A 22 29.24 20.75 -58.90
N GLY A 23 30.56 20.91 -58.97
CA GLY A 23 31.69 19.98 -59.10
C GLY A 23 32.53 20.43 -60.32
N GLY A 24 33.78 20.90 -60.14
CA GLY A 24 34.67 21.24 -61.25
C GLY A 24 35.92 22.03 -60.86
N THR A 25 37.09 21.38 -61.01
CA THR A 25 38.46 21.78 -60.69
C THR A 25 39.21 22.50 -61.83
N GLN A 26 40.15 23.42 -61.49
CA GLN A 26 41.55 23.59 -61.97
C GLN A 26 42.00 25.06 -62.13
N ALA A 27 43.20 25.34 -61.60
CA ALA A 27 43.98 26.60 -61.64
C ALA A 27 45.27 26.38 -62.50
N PRO A 28 46.32 27.24 -62.55
CA PRO A 28 46.54 28.70 -62.35
C PRO A 28 47.31 29.28 -63.61
N PRO A 29 48.28 30.25 -63.63
CA PRO A 29 48.77 31.27 -62.67
C PRO A 29 49.03 32.69 -63.27
N GLY A 30 49.37 33.67 -62.41
CA GLY A 30 50.44 34.64 -62.75
C GLY A 30 50.15 36.15 -62.61
N SER A 31 50.69 36.73 -61.53
CA SER A 31 51.43 38.02 -61.49
C SER A 31 50.68 39.33 -61.15
N ALA A 32 51.07 39.85 -59.97
CA ALA A 32 50.84 41.17 -59.35
C ALA A 32 51.71 42.29 -60.02
N PRO A 33 51.91 43.52 -59.48
CA PRO A 33 51.35 44.20 -58.28
C PRO A 33 51.00 45.70 -58.48
N VAL A 34 50.20 46.31 -57.58
CA VAL A 34 50.34 47.75 -57.21
C VAL A 34 49.87 47.97 -55.75
N ALA A 35 50.77 48.49 -54.92
CA ALA A 35 50.59 48.99 -53.55
C ALA A 35 49.92 50.40 -53.56
N GLU A 36 49.39 51.04 -52.52
CA GLU A 36 49.32 50.90 -51.07
C GLU A 36 48.32 51.99 -50.60
N ALA A 37 47.54 51.78 -49.52
CA ALA A 37 47.28 52.76 -48.46
C ALA A 37 46.26 52.22 -47.42
N PRO A 38 46.34 52.63 -46.14
CA PRO A 38 46.08 51.76 -44.99
C PRO A 38 44.72 52.02 -44.32
N SER A 39 44.20 51.01 -43.63
CA SER A 39 43.16 51.18 -42.61
C SER A 39 43.32 50.08 -41.56
N SER A 40 43.63 50.51 -40.35
CA SER A 40 43.84 49.72 -39.13
C SER A 40 42.59 48.95 -38.69
N THR A 41 42.70 47.63 -38.59
CA THR A 41 41.73 46.76 -37.89
C THR A 41 42.40 46.22 -36.61
N PRO A 42 41.79 46.35 -35.43
CA PRO A 42 42.32 45.77 -34.19
C PRO A 42 42.19 44.24 -34.19
N PRO A 43 42.96 43.52 -33.34
CA PRO A 43 42.96 42.06 -33.30
C PRO A 43 41.61 41.50 -32.83
N ILE A 44 41.17 40.45 -33.50
CA ILE A 44 40.00 39.65 -33.12
C ILE A 44 40.28 39.03 -31.75
N ALA A 45 39.52 39.45 -30.74
CA ALA A 45 39.49 38.80 -29.44
C ALA A 45 38.90 37.39 -29.57
N GLU A 46 39.52 36.41 -28.93
CA GLU A 46 38.93 35.09 -28.71
C GLU A 46 37.53 35.23 -28.11
N ALA A 47 36.56 34.53 -28.71
CA ALA A 47 35.24 34.42 -28.14
C ALA A 47 35.35 33.79 -26.74
N PRO A 48 34.64 34.30 -25.74
CA PRO A 48 34.63 33.70 -24.41
C PRO A 48 34.14 32.25 -24.53
N PRO A 49 34.67 31.31 -23.72
CA PRO A 49 34.22 29.93 -23.74
C PRO A 49 32.70 29.89 -23.54
N SER A 50 32.02 29.15 -24.42
CA SER A 50 30.59 28.88 -24.29
C SER A 50 30.31 28.39 -22.86
N ALA A 51 29.32 29.00 -22.22
CA ALA A 51 28.88 28.59 -20.89
C ALA A 51 28.65 27.07 -20.89
N PRO A 52 29.11 26.34 -19.85
CA PRO A 52 28.91 24.89 -19.78
C PRO A 52 27.41 24.59 -19.90
N ALA A 53 27.06 23.61 -20.73
CA ALA A 53 25.68 23.18 -20.90
C ALA A 53 25.06 22.90 -19.52
N ALA A 54 23.90 23.50 -19.24
CA ALA A 54 23.16 23.30 -18.00
C ALA A 54 23.01 21.79 -17.74
N SER A 55 23.57 21.30 -16.63
CA SER A 55 23.45 19.91 -16.24
C SER A 55 22.00 19.64 -15.83
N VAL A 56 21.32 18.76 -16.59
CA VAL A 56 19.99 18.28 -16.25
C VAL A 56 20.11 16.93 -15.55
N LYS A 57 19.83 16.88 -14.26
CA LYS A 57 19.78 15.62 -13.49
C LYS A 57 18.33 15.12 -13.46
N ARG A 58 18.12 13.81 -13.59
CA ARG A 58 16.78 13.19 -13.45
C ARG A 58 16.80 12.12 -12.38
N PHE A 59 15.75 12.03 -11.57
CA PHE A 59 15.58 10.96 -10.60
C PHE A 59 14.09 10.69 -10.28
N GLN A 60 13.79 9.49 -9.81
CA GLN A 60 12.47 9.10 -9.33
C GLN A 60 12.38 9.36 -7.82
N LEU A 61 11.36 10.07 -7.36
CA LEU A 61 11.03 10.15 -5.95
C LEU A 61 10.37 8.86 -5.46
N GLU A 62 10.53 8.59 -4.16
CA GLU A 62 9.74 7.57 -3.49
C GLU A 62 8.25 7.81 -3.76
N GLU A 63 7.52 6.71 -3.92
CA GLU A 63 6.08 6.75 -4.16
C GLU A 63 5.37 7.48 -3.02
N VAL A 64 4.35 8.27 -3.36
CA VAL A 64 3.59 9.07 -2.39
C VAL A 64 2.12 8.71 -2.44
N LYS A 65 1.40 9.03 -1.37
CA LYS A 65 -0.04 8.74 -1.24
C LYS A 65 -0.89 9.95 -1.66
N PRO A 66 -2.11 9.75 -2.16
CA PRO A 66 -3.04 10.83 -2.45
C PRO A 66 -3.45 11.61 -1.18
N ALA A 67 -3.90 12.85 -1.36
CA ALA A 67 -4.40 13.78 -0.34
C ALA A 67 -3.45 13.99 0.85
N GLU A 68 -2.15 14.16 0.59
CA GLU A 68 -1.13 14.41 1.62
C GLU A 68 -0.25 15.62 1.26
N VAL A 69 0.27 16.27 2.31
CA VAL A 69 1.37 17.25 2.17
C VAL A 69 2.68 16.52 2.43
N VAL A 70 3.52 16.47 1.41
CA VAL A 70 4.82 15.81 1.42
C VAL A 70 5.90 16.86 1.73
N ILE A 71 6.82 16.53 2.64
CA ILE A 71 7.94 17.40 3.05
C ILE A 71 9.23 16.56 2.99
N LEU A 72 10.14 16.93 2.09
CA LEU A 72 11.39 16.22 1.86
C LEU A 72 12.58 17.17 2.11
N SER A 73 13.61 16.68 2.80
CA SER A 73 14.87 17.43 2.93
C SER A 73 15.61 17.47 1.59
N LEU A 74 16.03 18.66 1.14
CA LEU A 74 16.83 18.79 -0.08
C LEU A 74 18.18 18.09 0.06
N GLN A 75 18.79 18.14 1.25
CA GLN A 75 20.03 17.44 1.55
C GLN A 75 19.87 15.92 1.37
N ASP A 76 18.74 15.35 1.80
CA ASP A 76 18.47 13.92 1.65
C ASP A 76 18.27 13.50 0.18
N LEU A 77 17.81 14.44 -0.66
CA LEU A 77 17.70 14.28 -2.10
C LEU A 77 19.04 14.53 -2.83
N GLY A 78 20.12 14.86 -2.09
CA GLY A 78 21.40 15.24 -2.66
C GLY A 78 21.34 16.54 -3.45
N LEU A 79 20.49 17.47 -3.02
CA LEU A 79 20.30 18.80 -3.59
C LEU A 79 20.81 19.89 -2.64
N PRO A 80 21.26 21.04 -3.16
CA PRO A 80 21.64 22.18 -2.33
C PRO A 80 20.48 22.67 -1.47
N ALA A 81 20.77 23.04 -0.21
CA ALA A 81 19.76 23.54 0.72
C ALA A 81 19.16 24.91 0.29
N ASP A 82 19.85 25.62 -0.60
CA ASP A 82 19.56 26.95 -1.13
C ASP A 82 19.04 26.91 -2.58
N ALA A 83 18.39 25.82 -3.00
CA ALA A 83 17.76 25.73 -4.32
C ALA A 83 16.81 26.92 -4.59
N ASP A 84 16.88 27.48 -5.80
CA ASP A 84 16.27 28.77 -6.15
C ASP A 84 14.76 28.69 -6.38
N SER A 85 14.31 27.64 -7.07
CA SER A 85 12.90 27.51 -7.46
C SER A 85 12.49 26.07 -7.70
N VAL A 86 11.19 25.81 -7.57
CA VAL A 86 10.54 24.54 -7.93
C VAL A 86 9.31 24.83 -8.78
N THR A 87 9.14 24.08 -9.87
CA THR A 87 7.98 24.14 -10.76
C THR A 87 7.35 22.75 -10.87
N PRO A 88 6.12 22.54 -10.38
CA PRO A 88 5.41 21.28 -10.53
C PRO A 88 4.70 21.19 -11.90
N SER A 89 4.51 19.96 -12.40
CA SER A 89 3.61 19.67 -13.52
C SER A 89 2.97 18.28 -13.40
N GLY A 90 1.94 18.00 -14.19
CA GLY A 90 1.13 16.79 -14.07
C GLY A 90 0.10 16.90 -12.94
N ALA A 91 -0.04 15.84 -12.13
CA ALA A 91 -1.05 15.76 -11.08
C ALA A 91 -0.79 16.70 -9.87
N ILE A 92 0.46 17.12 -9.65
CA ILE A 92 0.81 18.07 -8.59
C ILE A 92 0.65 19.49 -9.14
N SER A 93 -0.19 20.30 -8.47
CA SER A 93 -0.45 21.67 -8.89
C SER A 93 0.41 22.71 -8.16
N ASN A 94 0.97 22.38 -6.98
CA ASN A 94 1.71 23.32 -6.14
C ASN A 94 2.91 22.66 -5.46
N ALA A 95 4.06 23.34 -5.48
CA ALA A 95 5.27 22.95 -4.76
C ALA A 95 5.97 24.21 -4.20
N LEU A 96 6.78 24.02 -3.17
CA LEU A 96 7.47 25.08 -2.45
C LEU A 96 8.84 24.61 -1.96
N LEU A 97 9.85 25.45 -2.11
CA LEU A 97 11.13 25.31 -1.40
C LEU A 97 11.12 26.22 -0.17
N MET A 98 11.41 25.67 1.01
CA MET A 98 11.43 26.42 2.27
C MET A 98 12.29 25.72 3.31
N ASP A 99 13.15 26.47 4.01
CA ASP A 99 13.97 25.99 5.13
C ASP A 99 14.79 24.72 4.81
N GLY A 100 15.35 24.63 3.59
CA GLY A 100 16.09 23.46 3.11
C GLY A 100 15.22 22.26 2.75
N THR A 101 13.90 22.44 2.60
CA THR A 101 12.94 21.37 2.26
C THR A 101 12.19 21.64 0.98
N LEU A 102 11.91 20.58 0.23
CA LEU A 102 10.93 20.52 -0.86
C LEU A 102 9.58 20.11 -0.27
N ARG A 103 8.54 20.90 -0.53
CA ARG A 103 7.18 20.65 -0.04
C ARG A 103 6.21 20.67 -1.20
N PHE A 104 5.29 19.72 -1.26
CA PHE A 104 4.24 19.68 -2.26
C PHE A 104 3.01 18.95 -1.72
N SER A 105 1.87 19.11 -2.39
CA SER A 105 0.64 18.41 -2.02
C SER A 105 0.21 17.52 -3.17
N THR A 106 -0.17 16.30 -2.82
CA THR A 106 -0.79 15.35 -3.76
C THR A 106 -2.30 15.61 -3.86
N PRO A 107 -2.92 15.34 -5.02
CA PRO A 107 -4.37 15.46 -5.21
C PRO A 107 -5.12 14.33 -4.50
N GLY A 108 -6.45 14.40 -4.48
CA GLY A 108 -7.30 13.29 -4.01
C GLY A 108 -7.11 12.00 -4.81
N ASP A 109 -7.52 10.87 -4.24
CA ASP A 109 -7.45 9.58 -4.90
C ASP A 109 -8.60 9.45 -5.91
N THR A 110 -8.23 9.25 -7.16
CA THR A 110 -9.17 9.04 -8.29
C THR A 110 -9.50 7.57 -8.51
N GLY A 111 -8.87 6.67 -7.76
CA GLY A 111 -8.90 5.23 -7.99
C GLY A 111 -7.90 4.73 -9.05
N GLU A 112 -7.05 5.63 -9.54
CA GLU A 112 -5.98 5.34 -10.51
C GLU A 112 -4.67 5.96 -10.05
N ASP A 113 -3.56 5.35 -10.45
CA ASP A 113 -2.22 5.90 -10.22
C ASP A 113 -2.05 7.22 -11.00
N GLN A 114 -1.49 8.23 -10.34
CA GLN A 114 -1.31 9.57 -10.90
C GLN A 114 0.17 9.93 -10.96
N GLU A 115 0.58 10.59 -12.05
CA GLU A 115 1.98 10.95 -12.29
C GLU A 115 2.18 12.47 -12.24
N ALA A 116 3.31 12.90 -11.71
CA ALA A 116 3.71 14.29 -11.67
C ALA A 116 5.23 14.44 -11.85
N THR A 117 5.66 15.66 -12.19
CA THR A 117 7.08 16.01 -12.17
C THR A 117 7.33 17.31 -11.40
N LEU A 118 8.51 17.40 -10.78
CA LEU A 118 8.98 18.58 -10.06
C LEU A 118 10.32 19.01 -10.67
N GLU A 119 10.34 20.17 -11.32
CA GLU A 119 11.57 20.79 -11.83
C GLU A 119 12.16 21.72 -10.78
N ILE A 120 13.34 21.39 -10.26
CA ILE A 120 14.05 22.11 -9.20
C ILE A 120 15.30 22.77 -9.80
N LYS A 121 15.46 24.08 -9.61
CA LYS A 121 16.63 24.84 -10.09
C LYS A 121 17.56 25.22 -8.95
N SER A 122 18.87 25.11 -9.19
CA SER A 122 19.91 25.55 -8.27
C SER A 122 21.08 26.12 -9.08
N GLY A 123 21.16 27.44 -9.18
CA GLY A 123 22.00 28.15 -10.13
C GLY A 123 21.68 27.76 -11.58
N ALA A 124 22.70 27.32 -12.31
CA ALA A 124 22.55 26.82 -13.68
C ALA A 124 22.11 25.34 -13.77
N ALA A 125 22.09 24.61 -12.65
CA ALA A 125 21.71 23.21 -12.63
C ALA A 125 20.18 23.06 -12.56
N THR A 126 19.64 22.13 -13.33
CA THR A 126 18.22 21.76 -13.30
C THR A 126 18.09 20.31 -12.90
N THR A 127 17.22 20.01 -11.94
CA THR A 127 16.90 18.64 -11.57
C THR A 127 15.42 18.38 -11.80
N ILE A 128 15.10 17.35 -12.57
CA ILE A 128 13.73 16.90 -12.81
C ILE A 128 13.47 15.66 -11.97
N SER A 129 12.49 15.75 -11.10
CA SER A 129 12.05 14.64 -10.29
C SER A 129 10.71 14.11 -10.78
N HIS A 130 10.59 12.80 -10.93
CA HIS A 130 9.34 12.12 -11.24
C HIS A 130 8.67 11.63 -9.95
N VAL A 131 7.35 11.79 -9.86
CA VAL A 131 6.57 11.45 -8.67
C VAL A 131 5.38 10.58 -9.08
N LEU A 132 5.41 9.32 -8.64
CA LEU A 132 4.27 8.41 -8.72
C LEU A 132 3.41 8.56 -7.46
N ILE A 133 2.16 8.95 -7.64
CA ILE A 133 1.13 9.04 -6.61
C ILE A 133 0.26 7.79 -6.72
N ARG A 134 0.50 6.80 -5.86
CA ARG A 134 -0.15 5.49 -5.94
C ARG A 134 -1.53 5.49 -5.31
N SER A 135 -2.55 5.11 -6.06
CA SER A 135 -3.91 4.97 -5.54
C SER A 135 -3.92 3.99 -4.37
N GLN A 136 -4.66 4.32 -3.31
CA GLN A 136 -4.88 3.41 -2.18
C GLN A 136 -6.13 2.55 -2.41
N ARG A 137 -6.89 2.82 -3.47
CA ARG A 137 -8.22 2.25 -3.75
C ARG A 137 -8.42 2.06 -5.24
N LEU A 138 -7.59 1.21 -5.85
CA LEU A 138 -7.65 0.95 -7.29
C LEU A 138 -9.08 0.56 -7.73
N THR A 139 -9.64 1.36 -8.62
CA THR A 139 -11.00 1.17 -9.16
C THR A 139 -11.00 0.40 -10.48
N ALA A 140 -9.86 0.29 -11.16
CA ALA A 140 -9.76 -0.53 -12.35
C ALA A 140 -10.12 -2.00 -12.03
N ALA A 141 -10.91 -2.63 -12.91
CA ALA A 141 -11.19 -4.04 -12.80
C ALA A 141 -9.91 -4.84 -13.03
N GLN A 142 -9.56 -5.70 -12.07
CA GLN A 142 -8.37 -6.52 -12.14
C GLN A 142 -8.76 -7.90 -12.62
N ALA A 143 -8.26 -8.28 -13.80
CA ALA A 143 -8.39 -9.65 -14.26
C ALA A 143 -7.54 -10.57 -13.37
N TYR A 144 -8.10 -11.71 -12.98
CA TYR A 144 -7.35 -12.80 -12.38
C TYR A 144 -6.79 -13.67 -13.51
N ASP A 145 -5.50 -13.97 -13.45
CA ASP A 145 -4.82 -14.85 -14.39
C ASP A 145 -3.73 -15.64 -13.65
N ASP A 146 -3.89 -16.96 -13.69
CA ASP A 146 -3.01 -17.92 -13.03
C ASP A 146 -2.12 -18.68 -14.03
N GLY A 147 -2.11 -18.26 -15.30
CA GLY A 147 -1.37 -18.93 -16.35
C GLY A 147 0.13 -19.01 -16.00
N PRO A 148 0.74 -20.22 -15.98
CA PRO A 148 2.18 -20.31 -15.91
C PRO A 148 2.78 -19.76 -17.22
N GLU A 149 3.92 -19.07 -17.12
CA GLU A 149 4.82 -18.96 -18.26
C GLU A 149 5.38 -20.36 -18.60
N GLU A 150 4.57 -21.24 -19.20
CA GLU A 150 5.14 -22.43 -19.86
C GLU A 150 5.97 -21.95 -21.06
N ASP A 151 7.29 -22.23 -21.02
CA ASP A 151 8.25 -22.16 -22.13
C ASP A 151 8.16 -20.94 -23.07
N GLY A 152 8.18 -19.73 -22.50
CA GLY A 152 8.45 -18.49 -23.26
C GLY A 152 7.39 -18.11 -24.29
N LEU A 153 6.17 -18.64 -24.18
CA LEU A 153 5.02 -18.15 -24.93
C LEU A 153 4.41 -16.94 -24.20
N PRO A 154 4.00 -15.88 -24.92
CA PRO A 154 3.34 -14.75 -24.29
C PRO A 154 2.00 -15.19 -23.67
N ILE A 155 1.80 -14.82 -22.41
CA ILE A 155 0.54 -14.97 -21.69
C ILE A 155 -0.57 -14.28 -22.51
N PRO A 156 -1.69 -14.96 -22.83
CA PRO A 156 -2.82 -14.30 -23.48
C PRO A 156 -3.34 -13.18 -22.58
N GLU A 157 -3.33 -11.93 -23.06
CA GLU A 157 -3.92 -10.83 -22.30
C GLU A 157 -5.41 -11.09 -22.10
N SER A 158 -5.85 -11.06 -20.84
CA SER A 158 -7.27 -11.10 -20.50
C SER A 158 -7.99 -9.93 -21.18
N PRO A 159 -9.18 -10.15 -21.76
CA PRO A 159 -9.90 -9.08 -22.44
C PRO A 159 -10.19 -7.93 -21.45
N PRO A 160 -10.14 -6.65 -21.84
CA PRO A 160 -10.52 -5.58 -20.93
C PRO A 160 -12.01 -5.66 -20.57
N LEU A 161 -12.34 -5.47 -19.29
CA LEU A 161 -13.73 -5.33 -18.83
C LEU A 161 -14.13 -3.85 -18.79
N THR A 162 -15.24 -3.51 -19.45
CA THR A 162 -15.91 -2.22 -19.28
C THR A 162 -17.14 -2.39 -18.39
N VAL A 163 -17.27 -1.49 -17.41
CA VAL A 163 -18.45 -1.39 -16.54
C VAL A 163 -19.06 -0.01 -16.68
N ASP A 164 -20.13 0.08 -17.46
CA ASP A 164 -20.87 1.34 -17.69
C ASP A 164 -21.88 1.57 -16.55
N GLY A 165 -22.09 2.84 -16.19
CA GLY A 165 -23.11 3.27 -15.21
C GLY A 165 -22.64 3.43 -13.77
N LEU A 166 -21.37 3.14 -13.47
CA LEU A 166 -20.75 3.49 -12.19
C LEU A 166 -20.52 5.00 -12.08
N GLY A 167 -20.71 5.54 -10.88
CA GLY A 167 -20.32 6.90 -10.54
C GLY A 167 -18.82 7.02 -10.24
N PRO A 168 -18.33 8.23 -9.90
CA PRO A 168 -16.95 8.45 -9.50
C PRO A 168 -16.49 7.48 -8.40
N ASN A 169 -15.23 7.06 -8.45
CA ASN A 169 -14.63 6.09 -7.53
C ASN A 169 -15.41 4.77 -7.44
N ASN A 170 -15.96 4.29 -8.55
CA ASN A 170 -16.82 3.11 -8.64
C ASN A 170 -18.03 3.13 -7.68
N THR A 171 -18.63 4.30 -7.49
CA THR A 171 -19.84 4.40 -6.68
C THR A 171 -21.01 3.73 -7.40
N ILE A 172 -21.64 2.75 -6.76
CA ILE A 172 -22.87 2.13 -7.23
C ILE A 172 -24.01 3.12 -7.00
N THR A 173 -24.66 3.53 -8.08
CA THR A 173 -25.81 4.45 -8.05
C THR A 173 -27.09 3.72 -8.47
N GLY A 174 -28.21 4.44 -8.50
CA GLY A 174 -29.46 3.91 -9.07
C GLY A 174 -29.48 3.84 -10.60
N ALA A 175 -28.40 4.27 -11.28
CA ALA A 175 -28.27 4.18 -12.73
C ALA A 175 -28.13 2.70 -13.18
N PRO A 176 -28.57 2.35 -14.40
CA PRO A 176 -28.39 1.00 -14.92
C PRO A 176 -26.89 0.68 -15.06
N LEU A 177 -26.52 -0.59 -14.85
CA LEU A 177 -25.16 -1.08 -15.04
C LEU A 177 -25.06 -1.99 -16.25
N THR A 178 -23.96 -1.90 -16.99
CA THR A 178 -23.65 -2.84 -18.09
C THR A 178 -22.21 -3.32 -17.98
N PHE A 179 -22.02 -4.64 -18.07
CA PHE A 179 -20.74 -5.33 -18.07
C PHE A 179 -20.45 -5.86 -19.48
N ARG A 180 -19.31 -5.47 -20.06
CA ARG A 180 -18.92 -5.90 -21.41
C ARG A 180 -17.44 -6.22 -21.50
N LEU A 181 -17.13 -7.39 -22.05
CA LEU A 181 -15.76 -7.77 -22.40
C LEU A 181 -15.39 -7.18 -23.77
N GLN A 182 -14.25 -6.50 -23.84
CA GLN A 182 -13.78 -5.84 -25.05
C GLN A 182 -12.92 -6.79 -25.90
N GLY A 183 -12.98 -6.64 -27.23
CA GLY A 183 -12.10 -7.35 -28.16
C GLY A 183 -12.42 -8.84 -28.38
N ILE A 184 -13.48 -9.36 -27.78
CA ILE A 184 -13.94 -10.74 -28.00
C ILE A 184 -15.08 -10.80 -29.02
N GLY A 185 -15.17 -11.91 -29.75
CA GLY A 185 -16.34 -12.22 -30.59
C GLY A 185 -17.59 -12.45 -29.75
N ALA A 186 -18.75 -12.58 -30.41
CA ALA A 186 -19.97 -12.93 -29.69
C ALA A 186 -19.84 -14.32 -29.04
N LEU A 187 -19.85 -14.36 -27.71
CA LEU A 187 -19.82 -15.57 -26.89
C LEU A 187 -21.15 -15.71 -26.16
N ASP A 188 -21.71 -16.92 -26.12
CA ASP A 188 -22.87 -17.22 -25.28
C ASP A 188 -22.40 -17.42 -23.83
N LEU A 189 -22.51 -16.36 -23.02
CA LEU A 189 -22.06 -16.33 -21.62
C LEU A 189 -23.20 -16.58 -20.62
N LYS A 190 -24.45 -16.67 -21.11
CA LYS A 190 -25.68 -16.52 -20.32
C LYS A 190 -25.80 -17.48 -19.15
N ASP A 191 -25.55 -18.75 -19.41
CA ASP A 191 -25.96 -19.83 -18.51
C ASP A 191 -24.93 -20.10 -17.39
N LYS A 192 -23.66 -19.79 -17.66
CA LYS A 192 -22.53 -20.18 -16.80
C LYS A 192 -21.87 -19.02 -16.05
N SER A 193 -22.01 -17.79 -16.52
CA SER A 193 -21.42 -16.62 -15.87
C SER A 193 -22.07 -16.29 -14.53
N LYS A 194 -21.28 -15.74 -13.60
CA LYS A 194 -21.70 -15.38 -12.23
C LYS A 194 -21.15 -14.01 -11.84
N GLY A 195 -21.89 -13.30 -11.00
CA GLY A 195 -21.42 -12.04 -10.41
C GLY A 195 -21.78 -11.98 -8.94
N LEU A 196 -20.85 -11.57 -8.09
CA LEU A 196 -21.00 -11.53 -6.64
C LEU A 196 -20.66 -10.16 -6.11
N VAL A 197 -21.56 -9.60 -5.31
CA VAL A 197 -21.26 -8.44 -4.45
C VAL A 197 -20.96 -8.97 -3.06
N MET A 198 -19.80 -8.64 -2.53
CA MET A 198 -19.28 -9.18 -1.28
C MET A 198 -18.86 -8.06 -0.33
N ASP A 199 -18.91 -8.34 0.98
CA ASP A 199 -18.29 -7.46 1.97
C ASP A 199 -16.76 -7.65 2.01
N LYS A 200 -16.08 -6.86 2.85
CA LYS A 200 -14.62 -6.96 3.07
C LYS A 200 -14.13 -8.29 3.65
N ASN A 201 -15.04 -9.12 4.15
CA ASN A 201 -14.75 -10.47 4.64
C ASN A 201 -15.07 -11.55 3.59
N ASN A 202 -15.44 -11.14 2.37
CA ASN A 202 -15.88 -12.00 1.27
C ASN A 202 -17.16 -12.81 1.59
N ASN A 203 -18.00 -12.27 2.47
CA ASN A 203 -19.37 -12.77 2.61
C ASN A 203 -20.19 -12.29 1.42
N VAL A 204 -20.90 -13.21 0.76
CA VAL A 204 -21.76 -12.88 -0.37
C VAL A 204 -22.99 -12.13 0.13
N LEU A 205 -23.15 -10.89 -0.33
CA LEU A 205 -24.28 -10.01 0.00
C LEU A 205 -25.33 -9.97 -1.12
N GLY A 206 -24.90 -10.22 -2.36
CA GLY A 206 -25.77 -10.23 -3.53
C GLY A 206 -25.19 -11.04 -4.69
N ARG A 207 -26.08 -11.61 -5.50
CA ARG A 207 -25.76 -12.37 -6.72
C ARG A 207 -26.30 -11.63 -7.92
N LEU A 208 -25.43 -11.19 -8.82
CA LEU A 208 -25.83 -10.36 -9.96
C LEU A 208 -26.70 -11.13 -10.95
N GLU A 209 -26.61 -12.45 -11.00
CA GLU A 209 -27.48 -13.29 -11.83
C GLU A 209 -28.97 -13.19 -11.50
N ASP A 210 -29.32 -12.76 -10.29
CA ASP A 210 -30.72 -12.50 -9.90
C ASP A 210 -31.25 -11.15 -10.44
N PHE A 211 -30.37 -10.31 -10.98
CA PHE A 211 -30.66 -8.93 -11.37
C PHE A 211 -30.32 -8.59 -12.82
N TRP A 212 -29.33 -9.26 -13.43
CA TRP A 212 -28.88 -8.94 -14.77
C TRP A 212 -29.62 -9.71 -15.88
N SER A 213 -29.57 -9.17 -17.09
CA SER A 213 -30.02 -9.83 -18.32
C SER A 213 -28.88 -9.89 -19.32
N PHE A 214 -28.73 -11.02 -20.00
CA PHE A 214 -27.72 -11.22 -21.04
C PHE A 214 -28.19 -10.72 -22.40
N ASN A 215 -27.31 -10.01 -23.11
CA ASN A 215 -27.49 -9.59 -24.50
C ASN A 215 -26.58 -10.43 -25.42
N PRO A 216 -27.15 -11.30 -26.28
CA PRO A 216 -26.36 -12.17 -27.16
C PRO A 216 -25.67 -11.42 -28.31
N THR A 217 -26.05 -10.18 -28.62
CA THR A 217 -25.47 -9.44 -29.75
C THR A 217 -24.06 -8.94 -29.45
N ASP A 218 -23.81 -8.52 -28.21
CA ASP A 218 -22.54 -7.95 -27.78
C ASP A 218 -21.95 -8.65 -26.55
N SER A 219 -22.52 -9.82 -26.18
CA SER A 219 -22.12 -10.63 -25.03
C SER A 219 -22.10 -9.89 -23.70
N SER A 220 -22.94 -8.86 -23.55
CA SER A 220 -22.98 -8.03 -22.34
C SER A 220 -24.04 -8.50 -21.34
N PHE A 221 -23.82 -8.18 -20.07
CA PHE A 221 -24.83 -8.30 -19.01
C PHE A 221 -25.26 -6.91 -18.57
N SER A 222 -26.57 -6.69 -18.45
CA SER A 222 -27.10 -5.39 -18.01
C SER A 222 -28.07 -5.54 -16.84
N ILE A 223 -27.99 -4.61 -15.88
CA ILE A 223 -28.91 -4.50 -14.76
C ILE A 223 -29.76 -3.23 -14.97
N SER A 224 -31.08 -3.40 -15.06
CA SER A 224 -32.00 -2.28 -15.24
C SER A 224 -32.13 -1.41 -13.99
N VAL A 225 -32.63 -0.18 -14.15
CA VAL A 225 -32.88 0.75 -13.02
C VAL A 225 -33.71 0.09 -11.90
N SER A 226 -34.79 -0.61 -12.25
CA SER A 226 -35.64 -1.28 -11.25
C SER A 226 -34.91 -2.43 -10.54
N ALA A 227 -34.04 -3.15 -11.25
CA ALA A 227 -33.22 -4.20 -10.65
C ALA A 227 -32.12 -3.61 -9.76
N MET A 228 -31.51 -2.49 -10.16
CA MET A 228 -30.54 -1.74 -9.35
C MET A 228 -31.14 -1.24 -8.04
N GLN A 229 -32.36 -0.73 -8.05
CA GLN A 229 -33.05 -0.33 -6.81
C GLN A 229 -33.23 -1.50 -5.84
N ARG A 230 -33.56 -2.70 -6.35
CA ARG A 230 -33.66 -3.92 -5.53
C ARG A 230 -32.30 -4.35 -4.99
N LEU A 231 -31.26 -4.34 -5.83
CA LEU A 231 -29.89 -4.68 -5.41
C LEU A 231 -29.38 -3.71 -4.33
N LEU A 232 -29.53 -2.40 -4.53
CA LEU A 232 -29.12 -1.40 -3.55
C LEU A 232 -29.81 -1.58 -2.19
N HIS A 233 -31.04 -2.09 -2.16
CA HIS A 233 -31.75 -2.33 -0.90
C HIS A 233 -31.16 -3.49 -0.08
N THR A 234 -30.42 -4.42 -0.71
CA THR A 234 -29.80 -5.56 -0.01
C THR A 234 -28.39 -5.28 0.49
N LEU A 235 -27.77 -4.19 0.03
CA LEU A 235 -26.36 -3.90 0.27
C LEU A 235 -26.16 -2.91 1.44
N PRO A 236 -25.14 -3.08 2.29
CA PRO A 236 -24.73 -2.09 3.28
C PRO A 236 -24.00 -0.93 2.61
N SER A 237 -24.02 0.26 3.22
CA SER A 237 -23.19 1.38 2.76
C SER A 237 -21.70 1.15 3.09
N GLY A 238 -20.84 1.74 2.27
CA GLY A 238 -19.39 1.61 2.36
C GLY A 238 -18.80 0.73 1.25
N ASP A 239 -17.64 0.17 1.55
CA ASP A 239 -16.85 -0.63 0.62
C ASP A 239 -17.39 -2.02 0.40
N LEU A 240 -17.39 -2.41 -0.86
CA LEU A 240 -17.84 -3.70 -1.35
C LEU A 240 -16.87 -4.19 -2.42
N ASN A 241 -16.71 -5.51 -2.51
CA ASN A 241 -15.96 -6.16 -3.57
C ASN A 241 -16.95 -6.71 -4.60
N LEU A 242 -16.74 -6.37 -5.86
CA LEU A 242 -17.47 -6.96 -6.97
C LEU A 242 -16.57 -7.99 -7.66
N GLY A 243 -16.99 -9.25 -7.61
CA GLY A 243 -16.32 -10.36 -8.31
C GLY A 243 -17.16 -10.88 -9.46
N LEU A 244 -16.55 -11.05 -10.62
CA LEU A 244 -17.20 -11.42 -11.88
C LEU A 244 -16.50 -12.63 -12.48
N ASN A 245 -17.26 -13.66 -12.87
CA ASN A 245 -16.76 -14.84 -13.58
C ASN A 245 -17.55 -14.97 -14.89
N PHE A 246 -16.92 -14.72 -16.03
CA PHE A 246 -17.52 -14.89 -17.34
C PHE A 246 -17.08 -16.23 -17.91
N VAL A 247 -18.05 -17.08 -18.27
CA VAL A 247 -17.81 -18.43 -18.78
C VAL A 247 -18.68 -18.69 -20.00
N SER A 248 -18.07 -19.12 -21.10
CA SER A 248 -18.80 -19.50 -22.31
C SER A 248 -19.57 -20.80 -22.11
N LYS A 249 -20.66 -20.95 -22.86
CA LYS A 249 -21.53 -22.14 -22.80
C LYS A 249 -20.78 -23.46 -23.00
N ASP A 250 -19.77 -23.47 -23.86
CA ASP A 250 -18.92 -24.62 -24.14
C ASP A 250 -17.78 -24.82 -23.14
N ALA A 251 -17.59 -23.91 -22.17
CA ALA A 251 -16.52 -23.93 -21.17
C ALA A 251 -15.08 -23.83 -21.75
N GLU A 252 -14.94 -23.41 -23.00
CA GLU A 252 -13.63 -23.20 -23.64
C GLU A 252 -13.11 -21.75 -23.46
N PHE A 253 -13.91 -20.89 -22.83
CA PHE A 253 -13.52 -19.54 -22.42
C PHE A 253 -13.99 -19.28 -20.99
N ALA A 254 -13.06 -18.87 -20.13
CA ALA A 254 -13.33 -18.37 -18.80
C ALA A 254 -12.41 -17.18 -18.48
N VAL A 255 -12.94 -16.19 -17.78
CA VAL A 255 -12.14 -15.08 -17.23
C VAL A 255 -12.79 -14.56 -15.95
N ASN A 256 -11.95 -14.15 -14.99
CA ASN A 256 -12.38 -13.61 -13.72
C ASN A 256 -11.91 -12.16 -13.52
N TYR A 257 -12.76 -11.32 -12.93
CA TYR A 257 -12.40 -9.97 -12.52
C TYR A 257 -12.83 -9.72 -11.08
N ASP A 258 -12.01 -8.95 -10.35
CA ASP A 258 -12.40 -8.36 -9.08
C ASP A 258 -12.18 -6.84 -9.13
N MET A 259 -13.09 -6.08 -8.53
CA MET A 259 -13.00 -4.62 -8.45
C MET A 259 -13.62 -4.08 -7.16
N LEU A 260 -13.05 -3.01 -6.64
CA LEU A 260 -13.60 -2.28 -5.50
C LEU A 260 -14.75 -1.38 -5.98
N VAL A 261 -15.88 -1.45 -5.28
CA VAL A 261 -17.07 -0.62 -5.53
C VAL A 261 -17.57 -0.04 -4.21
N ILE A 262 -18.21 1.13 -4.27
CA ILE A 262 -18.74 1.81 -3.08
C ILE A 262 -20.26 1.84 -3.18
N LYS A 263 -20.96 1.35 -2.16
CA LYS A 263 -22.37 1.72 -1.99
C LYS A 263 -22.45 3.00 -1.17
N GLN A 264 -22.99 4.05 -1.78
CA GLN A 264 -23.29 5.39 -1.24
C GLN A 264 -22.74 5.69 0.17
N GLY A 265 -21.82 6.65 0.25
CA GLY A 265 -21.34 7.20 1.52
C GLY A 265 -22.13 8.42 2.01
N ALA A 266 -21.71 8.96 3.15
CA ALA A 266 -22.24 10.19 3.72
C ALA A 266 -21.81 11.42 2.92
N LYS A 267 -22.66 12.46 2.94
CA LYS A 267 -22.26 13.80 2.53
C LYS A 267 -21.64 14.53 3.72
N VAL A 268 -20.41 15.03 3.55
CA VAL A 268 -19.71 15.80 4.59
C VAL A 268 -19.63 17.26 4.17
N SER A 269 -20.33 18.12 4.88
CA SER A 269 -20.30 19.57 4.68
C SER A 269 -19.32 20.25 5.63
N GLY A 270 -18.44 21.07 5.07
CA GLY A 270 -17.38 21.75 5.80
C GLY A 270 -17.53 23.26 5.79
N ARG A 271 -17.04 23.93 6.84
CA ARG A 271 -16.88 25.39 6.86
C ARG A 271 -15.64 25.84 7.63
N LEU A 272 -15.07 26.97 7.22
CA LEU A 272 -14.01 27.67 7.95
C LEU A 272 -14.61 28.75 8.84
N GLN A 273 -14.19 28.80 10.11
CA GLN A 273 -14.65 29.81 11.06
C GLN A 273 -13.50 30.44 11.85
N SER A 274 -13.67 31.67 12.33
CA SER A 274 -12.77 32.31 13.29
C SER A 274 -12.94 31.69 14.68
N LEU A 275 -12.01 31.98 15.60
CA LEU A 275 -12.18 31.65 17.03
C LEU A 275 -13.46 32.22 17.64
N ASN A 276 -13.99 33.31 17.09
CA ASN A 276 -15.22 33.95 17.56
C ASN A 276 -16.48 33.37 16.89
N GLY A 277 -16.34 32.40 15.99
CA GLY A 277 -17.44 31.75 15.28
C GLY A 277 -17.86 32.42 13.97
N ASP A 278 -17.17 33.47 13.53
CA ASP A 278 -17.46 34.16 12.26
C ASP A 278 -17.03 33.31 11.06
N SER A 279 -17.79 33.31 9.97
CA SER A 279 -17.38 32.63 8.73
C SER A 279 -16.13 33.25 8.11
N VAL A 280 -15.21 32.40 7.65
CA VAL A 280 -13.95 32.83 7.03
C VAL A 280 -13.99 32.58 5.52
N THR A 281 -14.18 33.64 4.73
CA THR A 281 -14.39 33.56 3.27
C THR A 281 -13.13 33.85 2.44
N MET A 282 -12.10 34.45 3.06
CA MET A 282 -10.90 34.93 2.35
C MET A 282 -10.00 33.82 1.77
N PHE A 283 -10.30 32.56 2.05
CA PHE A 283 -9.53 31.39 1.60
C PHE A 283 -10.22 30.59 0.48
N ALA A 284 -11.16 31.21 -0.24
CA ALA A 284 -11.74 30.62 -1.44
C ALA A 284 -10.65 30.13 -2.43
N GLY A 285 -10.87 28.96 -3.04
CA GLY A 285 -9.93 28.29 -3.93
C GLY A 285 -8.84 27.47 -3.22
N ARG A 286 -8.70 27.56 -1.89
CA ARG A 286 -7.81 26.67 -1.13
C ARG A 286 -8.42 25.27 -1.01
N LYS A 287 -7.58 24.26 -0.74
CA LYS A 287 -8.00 22.86 -0.64
C LYS A 287 -7.97 22.35 0.79
N ILE A 288 -8.95 21.54 1.16
CA ILE A 288 -8.96 20.69 2.35
C ILE A 288 -8.70 19.25 1.92
N LEU A 289 -7.74 18.60 2.54
CA LEU A 289 -7.40 17.20 2.32
C LEU A 289 -8.12 16.35 3.35
N LEU A 290 -8.70 15.23 2.92
CA LEU A 290 -9.38 14.24 3.76
C LEU A 290 -8.65 12.91 3.67
N LYS A 291 -8.27 12.38 4.83
CA LYS A 291 -7.45 11.18 5.00
C LYS A 291 -8.16 10.15 5.89
N GLY A 292 -8.75 9.11 5.29
CA GLY A 292 -9.37 7.98 5.98
C GLY A 292 -8.36 6.92 6.40
N TYR A 293 -8.40 6.43 7.63
CA TYR A 293 -7.33 5.54 8.11
C TYR A 293 -7.58 4.07 7.82
N ASN A 294 -8.80 3.57 8.02
CA ASN A 294 -9.08 2.14 7.89
C ASN A 294 -9.42 1.75 6.45
N GLU A 295 -10.36 2.48 5.86
CA GLU A 295 -10.85 2.21 4.50
C GLU A 295 -9.99 2.98 3.47
N GLN A 296 -8.96 3.70 3.94
CA GLN A 296 -7.93 4.36 3.11
C GLN A 296 -8.47 5.36 2.08
N MET A 297 -9.73 5.81 2.22
CA MET A 297 -10.30 6.83 1.35
C MET A 297 -9.51 8.14 1.50
N ARG A 298 -9.11 8.71 0.36
CA ARG A 298 -8.35 9.95 0.27
C ARG A 298 -9.07 10.88 -0.69
N ALA A 299 -9.43 12.07 -0.25
CA ALA A 299 -10.14 13.03 -1.08
C ALA A 299 -9.64 14.45 -0.86
N GLU A 300 -9.92 15.34 -1.79
CA GLU A 300 -9.72 16.77 -1.63
C GLU A 300 -11.01 17.53 -1.94
N ALA A 301 -11.23 18.64 -1.25
CA ALA A 301 -12.34 19.55 -1.50
C ALA A 301 -11.82 20.98 -1.61
N VAL A 302 -12.38 21.77 -2.52
CA VAL A 302 -12.05 23.19 -2.68
C VAL A 302 -12.98 24.03 -1.80
N VAL A 303 -12.40 24.99 -1.10
CA VAL A 303 -13.13 25.99 -0.32
C VAL A 303 -13.78 27.00 -1.27
N ASP A 304 -15.07 27.20 -1.14
CA ASP A 304 -15.84 28.13 -1.96
C ASP A 304 -15.75 29.59 -1.46
N ALA A 305 -16.44 30.50 -2.15
CA ALA A 305 -16.48 31.93 -1.81
C ALA A 305 -17.11 32.23 -0.44
N ASN A 306 -17.85 31.28 0.14
CA ASN A 306 -18.49 31.40 1.45
C ASN A 306 -17.66 30.76 2.56
N GLY A 307 -16.45 30.26 2.26
CA GLY A 307 -15.61 29.55 3.22
C GLY A 307 -16.11 28.14 3.51
N THR A 308 -16.93 27.56 2.64
CA THR A 308 -17.50 26.22 2.79
C THR A 308 -16.84 25.22 1.83
N PHE A 309 -16.91 23.93 2.14
CA PHE A 309 -16.40 22.86 1.28
C PHE A 309 -17.29 21.62 1.45
N THR A 310 -17.20 20.66 0.53
CA THR A 310 -18.01 19.43 0.62
C THR A 310 -17.23 18.23 0.11
N PHE A 311 -17.35 17.12 0.82
CA PHE A 311 -16.96 15.80 0.34
C PHE A 311 -18.21 14.96 0.13
N GLU A 312 -18.30 14.30 -1.01
CA GLU A 312 -19.40 13.39 -1.35
C GLU A 312 -18.96 11.94 -1.17
N ASN A 313 -19.91 11.05 -0.88
CA ASN A 313 -19.69 9.60 -0.74
C ASN A 313 -18.60 9.22 0.28
N VAL A 314 -18.50 9.94 1.40
CA VAL A 314 -17.56 9.62 2.48
C VAL A 314 -18.05 8.37 3.22
N ILE A 315 -17.30 7.28 3.12
CA ILE A 315 -17.68 5.99 3.70
C ILE A 315 -17.46 5.93 5.22
N PRO A 316 -18.02 4.93 5.92
CA PRO A 316 -17.77 4.78 7.35
C PRO A 316 -16.30 4.52 7.67
N ASP A 317 -15.64 5.49 8.30
CA ASP A 317 -14.24 5.43 8.74
C ASP A 317 -13.99 6.57 9.74
N THR A 318 -12.79 6.61 10.32
CA THR A 318 -12.25 7.80 10.97
C THR A 318 -11.36 8.54 9.96
N TYR A 319 -11.51 9.85 9.90
CA TYR A 319 -10.84 10.74 8.97
C TYR A 319 -10.07 11.83 9.69
N PHE A 320 -8.92 12.18 9.13
CA PHE A 320 -8.18 13.39 9.46
C PHE A 320 -8.30 14.39 8.31
N LEU A 321 -8.62 15.63 8.65
CA LEU A 321 -8.78 16.73 7.71
C LEU A 321 -7.64 17.71 7.92
N THR A 322 -7.01 18.13 6.83
CA THR A 322 -5.90 19.09 6.88
C THR A 322 -6.11 20.16 5.84
N TRP A 323 -5.94 21.43 6.23
CA TRP A 323 -5.80 22.49 5.25
C TRP A 323 -4.50 22.33 4.47
N ASN A 324 -4.60 22.27 3.14
CA ASN A 324 -3.48 22.26 2.22
C ASN A 324 -2.74 23.61 2.19
N ASP A 325 -1.88 23.83 3.18
CA ASP A 325 -0.88 24.91 3.23
C ASP A 325 0.52 24.31 3.26
N LEU A 326 1.30 24.47 2.17
CA LEU A 326 2.67 23.96 2.09
C LEU A 326 3.63 24.67 3.04
N ARG A 327 3.36 25.92 3.43
CA ARG A 327 4.23 26.65 4.37
C ARG A 327 4.02 26.18 5.79
N ASN A 328 2.78 25.86 6.10
CA ASN A 328 2.33 25.52 7.44
C ASN A 328 1.32 24.37 7.42
N PRO A 329 1.76 23.17 7.02
CA PRO A 329 0.87 22.04 7.02
C PRO A 329 0.41 21.79 8.46
N TYR A 330 -0.82 21.30 8.60
CA TYR A 330 -1.42 20.95 9.89
C TYR A 330 -1.77 22.12 10.83
N ILE A 331 -1.62 23.40 10.44
CA ILE A 331 -2.09 24.52 11.30
C ILE A 331 -3.59 24.43 11.55
N VAL A 332 -4.36 24.23 10.48
CA VAL A 332 -5.80 24.01 10.57
C VAL A 332 -6.06 22.55 10.23
N SER A 333 -6.51 21.81 11.23
CA SER A 333 -6.81 20.39 11.08
C SER A 333 -8.01 19.99 11.94
N GLY A 334 -8.59 18.85 11.61
CA GLY A 334 -9.73 18.27 12.31
C GLY A 334 -9.71 16.75 12.23
N SER A 335 -10.42 16.09 13.12
CA SER A 335 -10.69 14.66 13.03
C SER A 335 -12.19 14.46 13.05
N MET A 336 -12.69 13.47 12.32
CA MET A 336 -14.09 13.07 12.36
C MET A 336 -14.21 11.56 12.26
N ALA A 337 -15.23 10.99 12.88
CA ALA A 337 -15.69 9.64 12.56
C ALA A 337 -16.95 9.76 11.71
N ILE A 338 -17.10 8.87 10.74
CA ILE A 338 -18.33 8.65 9.99
C ILE A 338 -18.86 7.27 10.40
N PHE A 339 -20.00 7.25 11.07
CA PHE A 339 -20.61 5.99 11.52
C PHE A 339 -21.34 5.26 10.39
N LYS A 340 -21.58 3.96 10.56
CA LYS A 340 -22.15 3.07 9.53
C LYS A 340 -23.48 3.56 8.93
N ASN A 341 -24.31 4.24 9.72
CA ASN A 341 -25.63 4.74 9.31
C ASN A 341 -25.64 6.25 9.05
N THR A 342 -24.48 6.90 8.98
CA THR A 342 -24.38 8.33 8.71
C THR A 342 -24.77 8.60 7.26
N THR A 343 -25.68 9.56 7.05
CA THR A 343 -25.99 10.08 5.72
C THR A 343 -25.52 11.52 5.54
N GLN A 344 -25.47 12.28 6.64
CA GLN A 344 -25.00 13.65 6.67
C GLN A 344 -24.08 13.89 7.87
N ALA A 345 -22.93 14.48 7.60
CA ALA A 345 -22.02 14.99 8.62
C ALA A 345 -21.60 16.42 8.31
N SER A 346 -21.26 17.17 9.34
CA SER A 346 -20.75 18.53 9.22
C SER A 346 -19.50 18.73 10.06
N VAL A 347 -18.52 19.41 9.50
CA VAL A 347 -17.26 19.77 10.17
C VAL A 347 -17.03 21.27 10.08
N THR A 348 -16.72 21.87 11.22
CA THR A 348 -16.20 23.24 11.26
C THR A 348 -14.71 23.16 11.51
N LEU A 349 -13.88 23.80 10.69
CA LEU A 349 -12.45 23.98 10.97
C LEU A 349 -12.24 25.42 11.44
N VAL A 350 -11.71 25.59 12.64
CA VAL A 350 -11.42 26.93 13.16
C VAL A 350 -10.09 27.42 12.59
N VAL A 351 -10.00 28.70 12.27
CA VAL A 351 -8.81 29.37 11.72
C VAL A 351 -8.24 30.29 12.79
N PRO A 352 -6.92 30.23 13.06
CA PRO A 352 -6.34 31.02 14.13
C PRO A 352 -6.24 32.51 13.74
N PRO A 353 -6.32 33.45 14.71
CA PRO A 353 -6.39 34.90 14.45
C PRO A 353 -5.23 35.45 13.62
N ASN A 354 -4.02 34.94 13.85
CA ASN A 354 -2.81 35.35 13.13
C ASN A 354 -2.84 35.01 11.62
N MET A 355 -3.76 34.13 11.19
CA MET A 355 -4.01 33.89 9.76
C MET A 355 -5.11 34.79 9.17
N LEU A 356 -5.94 35.41 10.02
CA LEU A 356 -7.08 36.23 9.63
C LEU A 356 -6.73 37.72 9.47
N GLU A 357 -5.54 38.14 9.90
CA GLU A 357 -5.09 39.53 9.77
C GLU A 357 -4.98 39.92 8.28
N ALA A 358 -5.78 40.92 7.87
CA ALA A 358 -5.95 41.33 6.48
C ALA A 358 -4.61 41.57 5.77
N ASN A 359 -4.39 40.86 4.66
CA ASN A 359 -3.15 40.87 3.86
C ASN A 359 -1.94 40.11 4.43
N THR A 360 -2.09 39.12 5.32
CA THR A 360 -1.01 38.15 5.51
C THR A 360 -0.94 37.22 4.30
N SER A 361 -0.25 37.67 3.25
CA SER A 361 0.35 36.74 2.29
C SER A 361 1.18 35.73 3.08
N SER A 362 1.37 34.54 2.52
CA SER A 362 2.22 33.50 3.10
C SER A 362 3.65 34.00 3.39
N ALA A 363 4.07 35.13 2.79
CA ALA A 363 5.30 35.86 3.05
C ALA A 363 5.28 36.75 4.32
N LYS A 364 4.15 37.34 4.72
CA LYS A 364 4.04 38.08 6.00
C LYS A 364 4.00 37.16 7.21
N LEU A 365 3.36 35.97 7.09
CA LEU A 365 3.50 34.91 8.09
C LEU A 365 4.95 34.42 8.21
N ALA A 366 5.69 34.37 7.09
CA ALA A 366 7.12 34.07 7.10
C ALA A 366 7.97 35.22 7.70
N ALA A 367 7.57 36.48 7.53
CA ALA A 367 8.23 37.63 8.16
C ALA A 367 7.97 37.70 9.67
N GLN A 368 6.76 37.33 10.14
CA GLN A 368 6.47 37.16 11.57
C GLN A 368 7.34 36.06 12.22
N ARG A 369 7.81 35.07 11.44
CA ARG A 369 8.75 34.02 11.88
C ARG A 369 10.21 34.47 11.95
N ALA A 370 10.62 35.43 11.11
CA ALA A 370 12.01 35.87 11.03
C ALA A 370 12.44 36.84 12.14
N GLY A 371 11.51 37.22 13.04
CA GLY A 371 11.77 38.07 14.20
C GLY A 371 11.24 37.46 15.50
N ALA A 372 11.53 38.11 16.62
CA ALA A 372 11.05 37.78 17.97
C ALA A 372 9.53 38.04 18.15
N GLY A 373 8.70 37.52 17.24
CA GLY A 373 7.26 37.75 17.14
C GLY A 373 6.39 36.67 17.76
N THR A 374 5.12 37.01 17.97
CA THR A 374 4.05 36.27 18.65
C THR A 374 3.92 34.80 18.21
N PRO A 375 3.74 33.84 19.15
CA PRO A 375 3.59 32.42 18.81
C PRO A 375 2.37 32.14 17.92
N LEU A 376 2.53 31.24 16.94
CA LEU A 376 1.45 30.75 16.10
C LEU A 376 0.42 30.02 16.97
N SER A 377 -0.86 30.40 16.87
CA SER A 377 -1.96 29.72 17.57
C SER A 377 -2.51 28.59 16.69
N TYR A 378 -2.86 27.46 17.30
CA TYR A 378 -3.47 26.31 16.63
C TYR A 378 -4.87 26.08 17.19
N VAL A 379 -5.79 25.63 16.34
CA VAL A 379 -7.20 25.51 16.66
C VAL A 379 -7.81 24.30 15.95
N SER A 380 -8.76 23.67 16.62
CA SER A 380 -9.42 22.42 16.23
C SER A 380 -10.64 22.64 15.36
N GLY A 381 -11.19 21.51 14.87
CA GLY A 381 -12.54 21.47 14.33
C GLY A 381 -13.54 20.75 15.22
N TYR A 382 -14.82 21.04 15.03
CA TYR A 382 -15.94 20.36 15.69
C TYR A 382 -16.79 19.64 14.66
N VAL A 383 -17.35 18.48 15.05
CA VAL A 383 -18.08 17.59 14.15
C VAL A 383 -19.48 17.33 14.68
N THR A 384 -20.45 17.29 13.77
CA THR A 384 -21.81 16.80 14.02
C THR A 384 -22.20 15.82 12.91
N GLN A 385 -23.04 14.85 13.21
CA GLN A 385 -23.54 13.89 12.21
C GLN A 385 -24.89 13.31 12.65
N ASP A 386 -25.66 12.78 11.69
CA ASP A 386 -26.93 12.08 11.92
C ASP A 386 -26.76 10.59 12.25
N GLY A 387 -25.56 10.06 12.01
CA GLY A 387 -25.17 8.70 12.38
C GLY A 387 -25.11 8.48 13.89
N THR A 388 -25.36 7.25 14.30
CA THR A 388 -25.36 6.87 15.72
C THR A 388 -23.96 6.43 16.12
N PRO A 389 -23.34 7.04 17.15
CA PRO A 389 -22.07 6.56 17.67
C PRO A 389 -22.22 5.14 18.23
N PRO A 390 -21.12 4.38 18.31
CA PRO A 390 -21.15 3.09 19.00
C PRO A 390 -21.58 3.27 20.47
N PRO A 391 -22.24 2.26 21.08
CA PRO A 391 -22.59 2.32 22.50
C PRO A 391 -21.32 2.43 23.36
N PRO A 392 -21.33 3.08 24.54
CA PRO A 392 -20.17 3.08 25.42
C PRO A 392 -19.69 1.65 25.74
N ARG A 393 -18.36 1.45 25.80
CA ARG A 393 -17.79 0.15 26.17
C ARG A 393 -18.23 -0.26 27.59
N ASP A 394 -18.51 -1.54 27.78
CA ASP A 394 -18.68 -2.12 29.12
C ASP A 394 -17.31 -2.47 29.72
N ILE A 395 -16.65 -1.46 30.29
CA ILE A 395 -15.45 -1.62 31.10
C ILE A 395 -15.86 -1.52 32.57
N GLY A 396 -16.33 -2.62 33.14
CA GLY A 396 -16.94 -2.67 34.48
C GLY A 396 -16.26 -1.76 35.52
N THR A 397 -17.00 -0.75 35.99
CA THR A 397 -16.78 0.25 37.08
C THR A 397 -15.38 0.76 37.43
N THR A 398 -14.33 0.37 36.74
CA THR A 398 -13.00 0.91 36.92
C THR A 398 -12.91 2.08 35.97
N GLU A 399 -13.54 3.21 36.34
CA GLU A 399 -13.16 4.49 35.75
C GLU A 399 -11.65 4.59 35.91
N ILE A 400 -10.91 4.44 34.80
CA ILE A 400 -9.50 4.79 34.78
C ILE A 400 -9.48 6.30 34.87
N THR A 401 -9.53 6.82 36.10
CA THR A 401 -9.31 8.23 36.36
C THR A 401 -7.97 8.54 35.73
N PRO A 402 -7.89 9.46 34.74
CA PRO A 402 -6.62 9.82 34.15
C PRO A 402 -5.69 10.17 35.30
N SER A 403 -4.51 9.53 35.38
CA SER A 403 -3.49 9.97 36.32
C SER A 403 -3.39 11.47 36.17
N ALA A 404 -3.66 12.18 37.26
CA ALA A 404 -4.00 13.59 37.33
C ALA A 404 -3.29 14.41 36.25
N ARG A 405 -4.05 15.28 35.55
CA ARG A 405 -3.56 16.38 34.69
C ARG A 405 -2.04 16.51 34.85
N SER A 406 -1.25 15.98 33.92
CA SER A 406 0.17 16.32 33.89
C SER A 406 0.19 17.83 33.68
N ALA A 407 0.32 18.56 34.78
CA ALA A 407 0.55 19.97 34.77
C ALA A 407 1.73 20.17 33.83
N THR A 408 1.59 21.10 32.88
CA THR A 408 2.72 21.61 32.11
C THR A 408 3.82 21.90 33.13
N ARG A 409 4.86 21.07 33.18
CA ARG A 409 5.94 21.30 34.14
C ARG A 409 6.58 22.60 33.68
N ALA A 410 6.62 23.59 34.56
CA ALA A 410 7.23 24.88 34.26
C ALA A 410 8.64 24.63 33.72
N ALA A 411 8.97 25.31 32.62
CA ALA A 411 10.28 25.21 31.98
C ALA A 411 11.36 25.44 33.03
N ASP A 412 12.18 24.44 33.30
CA ASP A 412 13.30 24.51 34.24
C ASP A 412 14.56 25.13 33.59
N GLY A 413 14.35 25.95 32.56
CA GLY A 413 15.40 26.61 31.76
C GLY A 413 16.16 25.69 30.81
N ALA A 414 16.09 24.36 31.00
CA ALA A 414 16.78 23.36 30.19
C ALA A 414 15.85 22.40 29.43
N SER A 415 14.59 22.25 29.89
CA SER A 415 13.57 21.41 29.26
C SER A 415 12.16 21.96 29.40
N ALA A 416 11.24 21.55 28.51
CA ALA A 416 9.80 21.84 28.62
C ALA A 416 8.97 20.67 28.06
N THR A 417 7.84 20.37 28.70
CA THR A 417 6.93 19.30 28.28
C THR A 417 5.53 19.84 28.01
N PHE A 418 5.00 19.55 26.83
CA PHE A 418 3.66 19.91 26.38
C PHE A 418 2.85 18.64 26.19
N SER A 419 1.64 18.55 26.76
CA SER A 419 0.82 17.34 26.72
C SER A 419 -0.64 17.65 26.46
N ALA A 420 -1.32 16.78 25.72
CA ALA A 420 -2.76 16.78 25.50
C ALA A 420 -3.31 15.37 25.76
N THR A 421 -4.23 15.25 26.70
CA THR A 421 -4.90 13.99 27.06
C THR A 421 -6.37 14.11 26.70
N SER A 422 -6.86 13.19 25.87
CA SER A 422 -8.28 13.14 25.52
C SER A 422 -9.14 12.81 26.74
N ASN A 423 -10.35 13.34 26.74
CA ASN A 423 -11.30 13.21 27.85
C ASN A 423 -12.70 12.86 27.35
N GLY A 424 -13.52 13.85 26.96
CA GLY A 424 -14.88 13.66 26.50
C GLY A 424 -14.96 13.12 25.07
N LEU A 425 -16.07 12.46 24.76
CA LEU A 425 -16.38 11.95 23.43
C LEU A 425 -16.34 13.09 22.40
N GLY A 426 -15.49 12.94 21.39
CA GLY A 426 -15.35 13.90 20.28
C GLY A 426 -14.81 15.26 20.70
N GLN A 427 -14.35 15.43 21.95
CA GLN A 427 -13.74 16.67 22.40
C GLN A 427 -12.29 16.77 21.93
N ASP A 428 -11.96 17.91 21.34
CA ASP A 428 -10.62 18.21 20.86
C ASP A 428 -9.79 18.91 21.93
N VAL A 429 -8.81 18.19 22.49
CA VAL A 429 -7.89 18.70 23.50
C VAL A 429 -6.59 19.10 22.82
N ILE A 430 -6.27 20.40 22.83
CA ILE A 430 -5.06 20.97 22.23
C ILE A 430 -4.23 21.72 23.28
N THR A 431 -2.93 21.50 23.26
CA THR A 431 -1.94 22.30 24.00
C THR A 431 -0.95 22.92 23.03
N ASN A 432 -0.86 24.26 23.03
CA ASN A 432 0.09 25.00 22.19
C ASN A 432 1.52 24.88 22.76
N ILE A 433 2.48 24.70 21.87
CA ILE A 433 3.91 24.71 22.18
C ILE A 433 4.41 26.15 22.07
N ASN A 434 5.10 26.62 23.10
CA ASN A 434 5.84 27.87 23.10
C ASN A 434 7.13 27.67 23.89
N PHE A 435 8.26 27.66 23.20
CA PHE A 435 9.56 27.38 23.79
C PHE A 435 10.65 28.25 23.16
N THR A 436 11.47 28.89 23.99
CA THR A 436 12.58 29.74 23.54
C THR A 436 13.89 29.02 23.72
N VAL A 437 14.64 28.87 22.62
CA VAL A 437 15.99 28.32 22.58
C VAL A 437 16.98 29.49 22.73
N PRO A 438 17.82 29.52 23.79
CA PRO A 438 18.76 30.61 24.03
C PRO A 438 19.84 30.75 22.94
N VAL A 439 20.37 31.97 22.81
CA VAL A 439 21.54 32.28 21.98
C VAL A 439 22.70 31.34 22.33
N GLY A 440 23.39 30.81 21.32
CA GLY A 440 24.56 29.94 21.48
C GLY A 440 24.24 28.47 21.74
N THR A 441 22.97 28.06 21.69
CA THR A 441 22.58 26.64 21.81
C THR A 441 23.00 25.87 20.56
N LYS A 442 23.68 24.73 20.72
CA LYS A 442 24.12 23.94 19.55
C LYS A 442 23.05 22.98 19.04
N SER A 443 22.24 22.45 19.94
CA SER A 443 21.30 21.39 19.60
C SER A 443 20.04 21.43 20.44
N VAL A 444 18.90 21.03 19.87
CA VAL A 444 17.63 20.84 20.57
C VAL A 444 17.22 19.38 20.45
N GLY A 445 16.94 18.73 21.57
CA GLY A 445 16.30 17.42 21.62
C GLY A 445 14.79 17.57 21.58
N VAL A 446 14.12 16.77 20.75
CA VAL A 446 12.66 16.72 20.64
C VAL A 446 12.24 15.28 20.86
N LYS A 447 11.52 15.01 21.96
CA LYS A 447 10.96 13.68 22.25
C LYS A 447 9.45 13.74 22.15
N MET A 448 8.90 13.01 21.19
CA MET A 448 7.47 12.87 20.98
C MET A 448 7.03 11.53 21.57
N THR A 449 5.95 11.52 22.34
CA THR A 449 5.37 10.30 22.91
C THR A 449 3.86 10.31 22.68
N VAL A 450 3.31 9.17 22.25
CA VAL A 450 1.87 8.92 22.29
C VAL A 450 1.64 7.71 23.18
N PHE A 451 0.66 7.80 24.06
CA PHE A 451 0.26 6.73 24.97
C PHE A 451 -1.26 6.55 24.92
N THR A 452 -1.74 5.31 24.93
CA THR A 452 -3.18 5.03 24.92
C THR A 452 -3.54 3.87 25.84
N TYR A 453 -4.64 4.03 26.58
CA TYR A 453 -5.25 2.94 27.37
C TYR A 453 -6.12 2.00 26.52
N GLU A 454 -6.29 2.28 25.22
CA GLU A 454 -6.99 1.36 24.31
C GLU A 454 -6.22 0.06 24.06
N TYR A 455 -4.89 0.11 24.21
CA TYR A 455 -4.02 -1.05 24.09
C TYR A 455 -4.07 -1.94 25.33
N PRO A 456 -4.04 -3.28 25.20
CA PRO A 456 -3.97 -4.06 23.95
C PRO A 456 -5.32 -4.39 23.32
N GLN A 457 -6.41 -4.30 24.10
CA GLN A 457 -7.66 -4.95 23.74
C GLN A 457 -8.33 -4.33 22.51
N TYR A 458 -8.33 -3.00 22.40
CA TYR A 458 -9.08 -2.29 21.36
C TYR A 458 -8.23 -1.93 20.16
N THR A 459 -6.89 -1.92 20.30
CA THR A 459 -6.01 -1.60 19.16
C THR A 459 -5.53 -2.85 18.39
N ARG A 460 -5.51 -4.04 19.00
CA ARG A 460 -5.15 -5.30 18.32
C ARG A 460 -6.24 -5.86 17.41
N GLN A 461 -7.45 -5.32 17.51
CA GLN A 461 -8.55 -5.57 16.58
C GLN A 461 -8.91 -4.23 15.96
N GLN A 462 -9.43 -4.21 14.73
CA GLN A 462 -9.97 -2.96 14.16
C GLN A 462 -11.22 -2.56 14.96
N SER A 463 -11.03 -1.75 15.99
CA SER A 463 -12.07 -1.25 16.88
C SER A 463 -12.80 -0.04 16.27
N ILE A 464 -14.09 0.04 16.53
CA ILE A 464 -14.93 1.19 16.16
C ILE A 464 -14.68 2.40 17.07
N TYR A 465 -14.11 2.16 18.25
CA TYR A 465 -13.58 3.18 19.14
C TYR A 465 -12.10 3.31 18.80
N ASN A 466 -11.68 4.48 18.31
CA ASN A 466 -10.39 4.64 17.67
C ASN A 466 -9.91 6.08 17.74
N ASP A 467 -9.37 6.42 18.90
CA ASP A 467 -8.85 7.74 19.23
C ASP A 467 -7.86 8.28 18.20
N THR A 468 -7.85 9.61 18.07
CA THR A 468 -6.93 10.32 17.19
C THR A 468 -5.91 11.11 18.00
N TRP A 469 -4.68 11.19 17.50
CA TRP A 469 -3.61 12.00 18.08
C TRP A 469 -2.89 12.80 17.00
N ALA A 470 -2.33 13.94 17.37
CA ALA A 470 -1.46 14.71 16.48
C ALA A 470 -0.46 15.58 17.27
N TYR A 471 0.68 15.86 16.65
CA TYR A 471 1.61 16.89 17.11
C TYR A 471 2.21 17.63 15.91
N SER A 472 2.64 18.87 16.14
CA SER A 472 3.44 19.65 15.20
C SER A 472 4.42 20.51 15.97
N VAL A 473 5.69 20.48 15.58
CA VAL A 473 6.74 21.36 16.08
C VAL A 473 7.28 22.16 14.90
N VAL A 474 7.27 23.48 15.03
CA VAL A 474 7.70 24.43 14.00
C VAL A 474 8.72 25.42 14.57
N GLY A 475 9.53 26.01 13.69
CA GLY A 475 10.61 26.92 14.07
C GLY A 475 11.97 26.24 14.23
N LEU A 476 12.03 24.91 14.21
CA LEU A 476 13.28 24.16 14.14
C LEU A 476 13.69 23.94 12.67
N PRO A 477 14.98 24.06 12.32
CA PRO A 477 15.45 23.91 10.93
C PRO A 477 15.33 22.47 10.45
N ALA A 478 15.11 22.31 9.13
CA ALA A 478 15.28 21.07 8.36
C ALA A 478 14.64 19.79 8.95
N THR A 479 13.58 19.89 9.74
CA THR A 479 12.98 18.74 10.42
C THR A 479 11.45 18.80 10.34
N GLY A 480 10.86 17.95 9.51
CA GLY A 480 9.41 17.75 9.44
C GLY A 480 8.87 17.09 10.71
N LEU A 481 8.81 17.84 11.82
CA LEU A 481 8.40 17.35 13.14
C LEU A 481 6.89 17.46 13.35
N SER A 482 6.12 16.90 12.43
CA SER A 482 4.66 16.82 12.57
C SER A 482 4.20 15.43 12.23
N ALA A 483 3.31 14.88 13.05
CA ALA A 483 2.67 13.60 12.77
C ALA A 483 1.27 13.56 13.37
N ASN A 484 0.46 12.67 12.82
CA ASN A 484 -0.88 12.37 13.30
C ASN A 484 -1.16 10.89 13.08
N GLY A 485 -2.15 10.37 13.79
CA GLY A 485 -2.54 8.98 13.63
C GLY A 485 -3.77 8.59 14.42
N LEU A 486 -4.17 7.34 14.20
CA LEU A 486 -5.17 6.65 15.00
C LEU A 486 -4.52 5.58 15.85
N VAL A 487 -5.06 5.34 17.03
CA VAL A 487 -4.54 4.34 17.97
C VAL A 487 -4.61 2.92 17.41
N ASN A 488 -5.65 2.53 16.68
CA ASN A 488 -5.72 1.17 16.09
C ASN A 488 -4.63 0.89 15.06
N HIS A 489 -4.02 1.93 14.49
CA HIS A 489 -2.94 1.80 13.52
C HIS A 489 -1.57 1.95 14.16
N SER A 490 -1.40 3.01 14.93
CA SER A 490 -0.12 3.38 15.54
C SER A 490 0.23 2.58 16.80
N HIS A 491 -0.79 2.04 17.48
CA HIS A 491 -0.68 1.34 18.76
C HIS A 491 -1.24 -0.09 18.67
N TYR A 492 -1.24 -0.70 17.48
CA TYR A 492 -1.64 -2.10 17.30
C TYR A 492 -0.76 -3.04 18.12
N THR A 493 0.56 -2.82 18.07
CA THR A 493 1.52 -3.67 18.78
C THR A 493 1.76 -3.18 20.21
N GLN A 494 1.81 -1.87 20.51
CA GLN A 494 2.13 -1.33 21.84
C GLN A 494 1.21 -0.21 22.29
N GLY A 495 1.07 -0.03 23.61
CA GLY A 495 0.32 1.08 24.20
C GLY A 495 1.07 2.41 24.29
N ARG A 496 2.38 2.43 24.05
CA ARG A 496 3.21 3.65 24.05
C ARG A 496 4.12 3.70 22.84
N THR A 497 4.09 4.75 22.05
CA THR A 497 5.09 5.02 20.99
C THR A 497 5.94 6.23 21.37
N SER A 498 7.25 6.20 21.09
CA SER A 498 8.14 7.36 21.28
C SER A 498 9.07 7.54 20.09
N LYS A 499 9.39 8.79 19.76
CA LYS A 499 10.39 9.15 18.75
C LYS A 499 11.21 10.32 19.29
N THR A 500 12.53 10.16 19.28
CA THR A 500 13.45 11.23 19.70
C THR A 500 14.23 11.73 18.48
N VAL A 501 14.26 13.05 18.30
CA VAL A 501 15.00 13.72 17.22
C VAL A 501 15.95 14.74 17.82
N CYS A 502 17.21 14.69 17.37
CA CYS A 502 18.19 15.72 17.67
C CYS A 502 18.25 16.73 16.51
N VAL A 503 18.11 18.03 16.78
CA VAL A 503 18.17 19.08 15.76
C VAL A 503 19.37 19.98 16.03
N ASP A 504 20.23 20.17 15.04
CA ASP A 504 21.30 21.19 15.11
C ASP A 504 20.69 22.57 14.88
N VAL A 505 20.94 23.49 15.81
CA VAL A 505 20.44 24.87 15.77
C VAL A 505 21.56 25.90 15.90
N THR A 506 22.81 25.47 15.67
CA THR A 506 24.02 26.28 15.86
C THR A 506 23.99 27.56 15.01
N GLU A 507 23.55 27.44 13.75
CA GLU A 507 23.44 28.59 12.84
C GLU A 507 22.33 29.56 13.29
N GLN A 508 21.15 29.03 13.62
CA GLN A 508 19.95 29.81 13.94
C GLN A 508 20.10 30.54 15.27
N THR A 509 20.84 29.97 16.22
CA THR A 509 21.01 30.55 17.56
C THR A 509 22.32 31.32 17.71
N ARG A 510 23.14 31.45 16.65
CA ARG A 510 24.46 32.12 16.71
C ARG A 510 24.37 33.52 17.30
N ASN A 511 23.38 34.30 16.85
CA ASN A 511 23.26 35.73 17.15
C ASN A 511 21.92 36.13 17.80
N ALA A 512 20.94 35.23 17.86
CA ALA A 512 19.61 35.51 18.38
C ALA A 512 19.01 34.26 19.04
N ALA A 513 18.07 34.44 19.97
CA ALA A 513 17.29 33.32 20.48
C ALA A 513 16.34 32.81 19.38
N LEU A 514 16.12 31.49 19.35
CA LEU A 514 15.20 30.85 18.40
C LEU A 514 13.88 30.54 19.10
N THR A 515 12.75 30.89 18.48
CA THR A 515 11.43 30.55 19.01
C THR A 515 10.90 29.28 18.35
N VAL A 516 10.56 28.29 19.16
CA VAL A 516 9.90 27.06 18.76
C VAL A 516 8.43 27.15 19.14
N SER A 517 7.55 26.84 18.20
CA SER A 517 6.10 26.84 18.39
C SER A 517 5.49 25.54 17.87
N GLY A 518 4.18 25.35 18.03
CA GLY A 518 3.53 24.11 17.61
C GLY A 518 2.32 23.74 18.45
N PHE A 519 1.94 22.47 18.42
CA PHE A 519 0.89 21.92 19.26
C PHE A 519 1.05 20.42 19.52
N VAL A 520 0.35 19.94 20.55
CA VAL A 520 -0.01 18.54 20.75
C VAL A 520 -1.52 18.41 20.91
N ARG A 521 -2.08 17.31 20.43
CA ARG A 521 -3.53 17.08 20.29
C ARG A 521 -3.92 15.63 20.56
N ALA A 522 -5.09 15.43 21.17
CA ALA A 522 -5.73 14.12 21.33
C ALA A 522 -7.28 14.25 21.33
N ILE A 523 -7.97 13.29 20.72
CA ILE A 523 -9.44 13.18 20.70
C ILE A 523 -9.86 11.74 21.00
N ASN A 524 -10.85 11.58 21.90
CA ASN A 524 -11.54 10.31 22.08
C ASN A 524 -12.61 10.10 21.02
N ILE A 525 -12.55 8.97 20.29
CA ILE A 525 -13.50 8.65 19.22
C ILE A 525 -14.35 7.44 19.61
N GLY A 526 -15.66 7.61 19.60
CA GLY A 526 -16.64 6.55 19.85
C GLY A 526 -17.14 6.50 21.31
N ASP A 527 -16.29 6.74 22.30
CA ASP A 527 -16.69 6.94 23.70
C ASP A 527 -15.80 7.97 24.45
N TYR A 528 -15.80 7.95 25.78
CA TYR A 528 -15.00 8.83 26.65
C TYR A 528 -14.13 8.08 27.67
N LEU A 529 -13.99 6.77 27.54
CA LEU A 529 -13.62 5.89 28.66
C LEU A 529 -12.12 5.58 28.75
N LEU A 530 -11.44 5.43 27.62
CA LEU A 530 -10.02 5.08 27.58
C LEU A 530 -9.23 6.22 26.96
N PRO A 531 -8.47 7.02 27.73
CA PRO A 531 -7.83 8.21 27.19
C PRO A 531 -6.55 7.89 26.41
N THR A 532 -6.27 8.76 25.45
CA THR A 532 -5.04 8.83 24.66
C THR A 532 -4.32 10.14 24.99
N THR A 533 -3.02 10.06 25.23
CA THR A 533 -2.16 11.20 25.59
C THR A 533 -1.06 11.38 24.57
N THR A 534 -0.97 12.58 24.01
CA THR A 534 0.11 13.02 23.13
C THR A 534 1.02 14.00 23.88
N THR A 535 2.33 13.80 23.82
CA THR A 535 3.32 14.61 24.53
C THR A 535 4.48 14.97 23.62
N VAL A 536 4.95 16.21 23.71
CA VAL A 536 6.21 16.70 23.13
C VAL A 536 7.07 17.26 24.26
N GLU A 537 8.28 16.75 24.39
CA GLU A 537 9.32 17.25 25.30
C GLU A 537 10.44 17.89 24.47
N LEU A 538 10.81 19.13 24.82
CA LEU A 538 11.92 19.89 24.22
C LEU A 538 13.04 20.04 25.23
N THR A 539 14.29 19.78 24.81
CA THR A 539 15.50 19.92 25.65
C THR A 539 16.58 20.73 24.93
N LEU A 540 17.40 21.49 25.66
CA LEU A 540 18.51 22.29 25.09
C LEU A 540 19.79 21.49 24.79
N ALA A 541 19.73 20.16 24.91
CA ALA A 541 20.83 19.25 24.57
C ALA A 541 20.27 17.90 24.12
N CYS A 542 20.92 17.30 23.11
CA CYS A 542 20.66 15.92 22.71
C CYS A 542 21.38 14.94 23.64
N LYS A 543 20.75 13.81 23.95
CA LYS A 543 21.35 12.73 24.74
C LYS A 543 21.69 11.54 23.84
N GLY A 544 22.95 11.10 23.85
CA GLY A 544 23.38 9.80 23.33
C GLY A 544 23.23 9.56 21.82
N LEU A 545 23.41 8.29 21.44
CA LEU A 545 23.17 7.77 20.10
C LEU A 545 21.68 7.44 19.93
N SER A 546 21.07 7.87 18.83
CA SER A 546 19.63 7.64 18.56
C SER A 546 19.39 7.26 17.10
N VAL A 547 18.40 6.39 16.88
CA VAL A 547 17.86 6.12 15.54
C VAL A 547 16.71 7.09 15.30
N SER A 548 16.86 7.94 14.29
CA SER A 548 15.85 8.95 13.93
C SER A 548 14.82 8.44 12.92
N SER A 549 15.23 7.48 12.08
CA SER A 549 14.35 6.70 11.21
C SER A 549 15.01 5.37 10.83
N ALA A 550 14.20 4.35 10.63
CA ALA A 550 14.59 3.11 9.99
C ALA A 550 13.47 2.67 9.05
N ARG A 551 13.80 2.26 7.83
CA ARG A 551 12.80 1.94 6.80
C ARG A 551 13.26 0.81 5.90
N PHE A 552 12.39 -0.17 5.69
CA PHE A 552 12.55 -1.08 4.58
C PHE A 552 12.11 -0.41 3.29
N LEU A 553 12.83 -0.67 2.20
CA LEU A 553 12.56 -0.09 0.89
C LEU A 553 12.11 -1.17 -0.11
N SER A 554 11.48 -0.71 -1.18
CA SER A 554 11.09 -1.52 -2.35
C SER A 554 11.28 -0.63 -3.59
N PRO A 555 11.74 -1.16 -4.74
CA PRO A 555 12.09 -2.56 -5.01
C PRO A 555 13.41 -3.00 -4.35
N ASN A 556 13.67 -4.31 -4.37
CA ASN A 556 14.95 -4.87 -3.92
C ASN A 556 16.09 -4.59 -4.92
N ALA A 557 17.33 -4.98 -4.57
CA ALA A 557 18.50 -4.76 -5.42
C ALA A 557 18.48 -5.44 -6.80
N ASN A 558 17.52 -6.34 -7.04
CA ASN A 558 17.27 -6.97 -8.33
C ASN A 558 16.08 -6.33 -9.08
N ALA A 559 15.65 -5.14 -8.66
CA ALA A 559 14.51 -4.39 -9.22
C ALA A 559 13.14 -5.09 -9.08
N HIS A 560 13.01 -6.04 -8.15
CA HIS A 560 11.73 -6.65 -7.85
C HIS A 560 11.02 -5.93 -6.70
N PRO A 561 9.75 -5.53 -6.87
CA PRO A 561 8.91 -5.10 -5.76
C PRO A 561 8.81 -6.19 -4.67
N VAL A 562 8.86 -5.75 -3.41
CA VAL A 562 8.81 -6.60 -2.21
C VAL A 562 7.97 -5.93 -1.12
N LEU A 563 7.69 -6.68 -0.04
CA LEU A 563 7.04 -6.24 1.21
C LEU A 563 5.54 -5.97 1.11
N ASN A 564 5.02 -5.53 -0.04
CA ASN A 564 3.59 -5.28 -0.23
C ASN A 564 3.13 -5.82 -1.60
N PRO A 565 1.94 -6.43 -1.69
CA PRO A 565 1.31 -6.70 -2.98
C PRO A 565 1.06 -5.39 -3.73
N ILE A 566 1.43 -5.33 -5.01
CA ILE A 566 1.07 -4.19 -5.87
C ILE A 566 -0.41 -4.31 -6.27
N ARG A 567 -0.84 -5.52 -6.62
CA ARG A 567 -2.24 -5.83 -7.00
C ARG A 567 -2.97 -6.50 -5.84
N THR A 568 -4.08 -5.90 -5.42
CA THR A 568 -4.89 -6.37 -4.27
C THR A 568 -6.20 -7.05 -4.69
N GLY A 569 -6.47 -7.22 -5.99
CA GLY A 569 -7.65 -7.95 -6.47
C GLY A 569 -7.65 -9.41 -6.01
N ALA A 570 -6.50 -10.08 -6.14
CA ALA A 570 -6.28 -11.45 -5.67
C ALA A 570 -5.64 -11.52 -4.26
N ASN A 571 -4.78 -10.56 -3.93
CA ASN A 571 -3.98 -10.55 -2.70
C ASN A 571 -4.59 -9.67 -1.61
N LEU A 572 -4.44 -10.06 -0.34
CA LEU A 572 -4.78 -9.17 0.76
C LEU A 572 -3.78 -8.01 0.88
N PRO A 573 -4.24 -6.76 1.11
CA PRO A 573 -3.36 -5.63 1.31
C PRO A 573 -2.61 -5.73 2.64
N GLY A 574 -1.38 -5.21 2.63
CA GLY A 574 -0.61 -4.94 3.83
C GLY A 574 0.86 -5.28 3.67
N PRO A 575 1.68 -4.86 4.65
CA PRO A 575 3.08 -5.22 4.68
C PRO A 575 3.26 -6.67 5.16
N TYR A 576 4.10 -7.42 4.45
CA TYR A 576 4.47 -8.79 4.72
C TYR A 576 5.99 -8.91 4.85
N LEU A 577 6.44 -9.82 5.72
CA LEU A 577 7.86 -10.12 5.84
C LEU A 577 8.06 -11.61 6.12
N SER A 578 8.88 -12.26 5.30
CA SER A 578 9.35 -13.62 5.53
C SER A 578 10.31 -13.67 6.71
N ILE A 579 9.98 -14.47 7.72
CA ILE A 579 10.77 -14.69 8.93
C ILE A 579 11.27 -16.13 8.95
N GLN A 580 12.59 -16.29 9.04
CA GLN A 580 13.18 -17.57 9.41
C GLN A 580 13.17 -17.71 10.93
N GLN A 581 12.67 -18.84 11.43
CA GLN A 581 12.69 -19.16 12.85
C GLN A 581 13.68 -20.26 13.15
N SER A 582 14.35 -20.16 14.30
CA SER A 582 15.10 -21.27 14.88
C SER A 582 14.24 -21.85 16.00
N ASP A 583 14.00 -23.16 15.92
CA ASP A 583 13.35 -23.86 17.02
C ASP A 583 14.26 -23.83 18.25
N ALA A 584 13.86 -23.09 19.28
CA ALA A 584 14.28 -23.35 20.64
C ALA A 584 13.23 -24.24 21.31
N LEU A 585 13.18 -25.53 20.94
CA LEU A 585 12.40 -26.53 21.67
C LEU A 585 13.30 -27.66 22.19
N PRO A 586 13.10 -28.10 23.45
CA PRO A 586 13.95 -29.11 24.11
C PRO A 586 13.72 -30.56 23.64
N PHE A 587 12.81 -30.83 22.69
CA PHE A 587 12.53 -32.18 22.21
C PHE A 587 12.23 -32.23 20.70
N GLY A 588 13.20 -32.73 19.93
CA GLY A 588 13.00 -33.23 18.56
C GLY A 588 13.88 -32.55 17.50
N PRO A 589 14.59 -33.30 16.63
CA PRO A 589 15.54 -32.73 15.68
C PRO A 589 14.82 -32.16 14.45
N TYR A 590 14.44 -30.88 14.51
CA TYR A 590 14.30 -30.12 13.27
C TYR A 590 15.70 -29.79 12.79
N ARG A 591 16.14 -30.55 11.79
CA ARG A 591 17.36 -30.24 11.05
C ARG A 591 17.14 -28.88 10.42
N LEU A 592 17.95 -27.89 10.81
CA LEU A 592 18.18 -26.65 10.06
C LEU A 592 18.63 -27.07 8.66
N ILE A 593 17.67 -27.34 7.78
CA ILE A 593 17.96 -27.49 6.36
C ILE A 593 17.95 -26.07 5.83
N GLN A 594 19.09 -25.37 5.98
CA GLN A 594 19.47 -24.36 5.00
C GLN A 594 19.59 -25.08 3.65
N ARG A 595 18.45 -25.32 2.99
CA ARG A 595 18.42 -25.75 1.59
C ARG A 595 18.87 -24.52 0.82
N SER A 596 20.08 -24.62 0.31
CA SER A 596 20.95 -23.66 -0.37
C SER A 596 20.37 -23.10 -1.67
N GLY A 597 19.10 -22.67 -1.66
CA GLY A 597 18.42 -21.97 -2.75
C GLY A 597 17.63 -20.73 -2.33
N SER A 598 17.56 -20.40 -1.03
CA SER A 598 16.69 -19.33 -0.48
C SER A 598 17.40 -18.00 -0.13
N GLY A 599 18.69 -17.87 -0.44
CA GLY A 599 19.55 -16.89 0.23
C GLY A 599 19.72 -15.52 -0.44
N ALA A 600 20.10 -15.48 -1.73
CA ALA A 600 20.76 -14.28 -2.27
C ALA A 600 19.91 -13.39 -3.19
N SER A 601 18.87 -13.91 -3.84
CA SER A 601 18.11 -13.19 -4.89
C SER A 601 16.92 -12.38 -4.37
N HIS A 602 16.42 -12.68 -3.17
CA HIS A 602 15.21 -12.07 -2.60
C HIS A 602 15.52 -11.47 -1.24
N THR A 603 16.42 -10.50 -1.27
CA THR A 603 16.83 -9.69 -0.11
C THR A 603 15.94 -8.45 0.01
N ILE A 604 15.96 -7.81 1.17
CA ILE A 604 15.22 -6.57 1.40
C ILE A 604 16.20 -5.42 1.61
N PRO A 605 16.00 -4.25 1.00
CA PRO A 605 16.79 -3.09 1.34
C PRO A 605 16.33 -2.46 2.66
N LEU A 606 17.27 -2.04 3.51
CA LEU A 606 17.02 -1.30 4.76
C LEU A 606 17.87 -0.04 4.79
N GLU A 607 17.27 1.08 5.18
CA GLU A 607 17.99 2.33 5.46
C GLU A 607 17.74 2.76 6.90
N ILE A 608 18.81 3.13 7.60
CA ILE A 608 18.79 3.64 8.98
C ILE A 608 19.41 5.02 8.98
N THR A 609 18.71 6.02 9.51
CA THR A 609 19.25 7.36 9.78
C THR A 609 19.41 7.55 11.28
N TYR A 610 20.59 7.93 11.72
CA TYR A 610 20.94 8.05 13.13
C TYR A 610 21.60 9.39 13.45
N LYS A 611 21.58 9.76 14.73
CA LYS A 611 22.26 10.94 15.25
C LYS A 611 23.03 10.65 16.53
N PRO A 612 24.17 11.33 16.76
CA PRO A 612 24.77 12.35 15.88
C PRO A 612 25.46 11.73 14.65
N ALA A 613 25.59 12.51 13.57
CA ALA A 613 26.01 11.99 12.26
C ALA A 613 27.48 11.55 12.22
N ASP A 614 28.31 12.08 13.12
CA ASP A 614 29.72 11.75 13.32
C ASP A 614 29.93 10.51 14.21
N ALA A 615 28.86 9.88 14.71
CA ALA A 615 28.98 8.66 15.51
C ALA A 615 29.55 7.50 14.68
N LYS A 616 30.53 6.79 15.26
CA LYS A 616 31.15 5.61 14.66
C LYS A 616 30.39 4.36 15.08
N ILE A 617 29.61 3.82 14.16
CA ILE A 617 28.77 2.63 14.41
C ILE A 617 29.61 1.36 14.34
N THR A 618 29.51 0.52 15.37
CA THR A 618 30.23 -0.75 15.48
C THR A 618 29.29 -1.96 15.41
N GLU A 619 28.01 -1.78 15.74
CA GLU A 619 27.02 -2.85 15.74
C GLU A 619 25.67 -2.39 15.23
N VAL A 620 25.00 -3.27 14.48
CA VAL A 620 23.60 -3.12 14.07
C VAL A 620 22.88 -4.45 14.33
N HIS A 621 21.84 -4.42 15.16
CA HIS A 621 21.00 -5.56 15.47
C HIS A 621 19.55 -5.30 15.07
N ILE A 622 18.85 -6.36 14.67
CA ILE A 622 17.40 -6.33 14.41
C ILE A 622 16.70 -7.27 15.38
N GLY A 623 15.59 -6.82 15.93
CA GLY A 623 14.69 -7.60 16.76
C GLY A 623 13.27 -7.56 16.23
N ILE A 624 12.49 -8.55 16.66
CA ILE A 624 11.05 -8.61 16.42
C ILE A 624 10.30 -8.63 17.75
N SER A 625 9.11 -8.04 17.78
CA SER A 625 8.18 -8.18 18.90
C SER A 625 6.73 -8.28 18.43
N PRO A 626 5.91 -9.13 19.08
CA PRO A 626 4.46 -9.16 18.86
C PRO A 626 3.80 -7.87 19.34
N ASP A 627 4.35 -7.23 20.36
CA ASP A 627 3.81 -6.08 21.02
C ASP A 627 4.64 -4.80 20.83
N GLY A 628 5.64 -4.78 19.94
CA GLY A 628 6.41 -3.56 19.65
C GLY A 628 7.32 -3.06 20.80
N GLY A 629 6.98 -3.37 22.05
CA GLY A 629 7.85 -3.28 23.22
C GLY A 629 8.82 -4.47 23.29
N ASP A 630 9.85 -4.33 24.12
CA ASP A 630 10.82 -5.39 24.46
C ASP A 630 11.22 -6.34 23.31
N PRO A 631 11.72 -5.82 22.17
CA PRO A 631 12.04 -6.63 21.01
C PRO A 631 13.09 -7.71 21.30
N ALA A 632 12.81 -8.93 20.85
CA ALA A 632 13.75 -10.04 20.88
C ALA A 632 14.80 -9.86 19.76
N PHE A 633 15.95 -9.27 20.11
CA PHE A 633 17.04 -9.03 19.18
C PHE A 633 17.73 -10.33 18.78
N ALA A 634 17.98 -10.49 17.47
CA ALA A 634 18.87 -11.51 16.97
C ALA A 634 20.31 -11.24 17.42
N ALA A 635 21.06 -12.33 17.66
CA ALA A 635 22.45 -12.25 18.09
C ALA A 635 23.38 -11.71 17.00
N ASP A 636 23.00 -11.86 15.72
CA ASP A 636 23.82 -11.46 14.58
C ASP A 636 24.04 -9.94 14.55
N ASN A 637 25.31 -9.53 14.44
CA ASN A 637 25.66 -8.16 14.07
C ASN A 637 25.58 -8.03 12.54
N LEU A 638 24.62 -7.26 12.07
CA LEU A 638 24.31 -7.12 10.65
C LEU A 638 25.21 -6.13 9.94
N LEU A 639 26.05 -5.37 10.64
CA LEU A 639 26.87 -4.31 10.05
C LEU A 639 27.76 -4.81 8.88
N GLY A 640 28.19 -6.08 8.90
CA GLY A 640 28.93 -6.69 7.80
C GLY A 640 28.16 -6.83 6.47
N GLN A 641 26.82 -6.69 6.49
CA GLN A 641 25.96 -6.63 5.30
C GLN A 641 25.71 -5.19 4.81
N ALA A 642 26.12 -4.18 5.57
CA ALA A 642 26.00 -2.79 5.14
C ALA A 642 27.01 -2.52 4.03
N HIS A 643 26.61 -1.72 3.05
CA HIS A 643 27.58 -1.10 2.13
C HIS A 643 28.01 0.24 2.73
N THR A 644 29.30 0.55 2.61
CA THR A 644 29.89 1.81 3.09
C THR A 644 29.12 3.00 2.50
N THR A 645 28.51 3.79 3.38
CA THR A 645 27.90 5.07 3.02
C THR A 645 28.93 6.17 3.27
N ASP A 646 29.32 6.89 2.23
CA ASP A 646 30.11 8.13 2.35
C ASP A 646 29.31 9.28 2.99
N THR A 647 28.08 8.99 3.44
CA THR A 647 27.15 9.96 4.02
C THR A 647 27.08 9.77 5.55
N PRO A 648 27.66 10.70 6.33
CA PRO A 648 27.55 10.69 7.80
C PRO A 648 26.09 10.59 8.28
N GLY A 649 25.85 9.83 9.35
CA GLY A 649 24.51 9.68 9.96
C GLY A 649 23.54 8.74 9.23
N LYS A 650 23.99 7.98 8.23
CA LYS A 650 23.17 6.99 7.52
C LYS A 650 23.86 5.64 7.40
N ILE A 651 23.10 4.56 7.43
CA ILE A 651 23.53 3.18 7.15
C ILE A 651 22.58 2.61 6.09
N LYS A 652 23.13 2.01 5.02
CA LYS A 652 22.35 1.37 3.95
C LYS A 652 22.71 -0.10 3.81
N PHE A 653 21.67 -0.93 3.81
CA PHE A 653 21.73 -2.34 3.48
C PHE A 653 20.99 -2.54 2.17
N PRO A 654 21.65 -2.56 1.00
CA PRO A 654 20.96 -2.77 -0.27
C PRO A 654 20.45 -4.21 -0.43
N ARG A 655 21.07 -5.17 0.28
CA ARG A 655 20.79 -6.61 0.17
C ARG A 655 20.71 -7.26 1.54
N LEU A 656 19.87 -6.73 2.44
CA LEU A 656 19.75 -7.32 3.77
C LEU A 656 19.15 -8.72 3.69
N SER A 657 19.90 -9.70 4.19
CA SER A 657 19.36 -10.99 4.61
C SER A 657 19.04 -10.89 6.09
N LEU A 658 17.77 -11.09 6.43
CA LEU A 658 17.34 -11.12 7.81
C LEU A 658 18.00 -12.28 8.57
N PRO A 659 18.33 -12.07 9.86
CA PRO A 659 18.80 -13.14 10.72
C PRO A 659 17.65 -14.12 11.00
N THR A 660 18.01 -15.24 11.63
CA THR A 660 17.01 -16.16 12.19
C THR A 660 16.56 -15.65 13.55
N PHE A 661 15.25 -15.63 13.80
CA PHE A 661 14.68 -15.17 15.07
C PHE A 661 14.30 -16.37 15.94
N ALA A 662 14.58 -16.27 17.24
CA ALA A 662 14.16 -17.27 18.20
C ALA A 662 12.66 -17.18 18.51
N GLY A 663 12.05 -18.32 18.85
CA GLY A 663 10.65 -18.41 19.29
C GLY A 663 9.71 -19.08 18.29
N SER A 664 8.49 -19.36 18.73
CA SER A 664 7.46 -20.04 17.93
C SER A 664 6.85 -19.12 16.88
N MET A 665 6.20 -19.68 15.85
CA MET A 665 5.39 -18.92 14.89
C MET A 665 4.30 -18.15 15.63
N LEU A 666 4.05 -16.91 15.22
CA LEU A 666 3.09 -16.00 15.85
C LEU A 666 1.96 -15.64 14.89
N ASN A 667 0.76 -15.54 15.45
CA ASN A 667 -0.42 -15.06 14.76
C ASN A 667 -0.51 -13.53 14.92
N GLY A 668 -1.06 -12.86 13.91
CA GLY A 668 -1.23 -11.40 13.94
C GLY A 668 -0.04 -10.66 13.36
N LYS A 669 0.02 -9.36 13.61
CA LYS A 669 1.11 -8.50 13.14
C LYS A 669 2.24 -8.43 14.16
N LEU A 670 3.47 -8.32 13.66
CA LEU A 670 4.69 -8.09 14.45
C LEU A 670 5.29 -6.73 14.09
N ALA A 671 6.18 -6.22 14.93
CA ALA A 671 7.01 -5.06 14.63
C ALA A 671 8.48 -5.46 14.47
N VAL A 672 9.21 -4.75 13.60
CA VAL A 672 10.66 -4.85 13.47
C VAL A 672 11.29 -3.64 14.15
N THR A 673 12.34 -3.87 14.93
CA THR A 673 13.08 -2.80 15.59
C THR A 673 14.57 -2.97 15.36
N VAL A 674 15.26 -1.89 14.99
CA VAL A 674 16.71 -1.81 14.91
C VAL A 674 17.30 -1.24 16.20
N ARG A 675 18.49 -1.72 16.54
CA ARG A 675 19.35 -1.15 17.58
C ARG A 675 20.73 -0.97 17.01
N ILE A 676 21.30 0.21 17.19
CA ILE A 676 22.68 0.50 16.83
C ILE A 676 23.52 0.70 18.09
N ALA A 677 24.80 0.35 18.01
CA ALA A 677 25.79 0.70 19.03
C ALA A 677 27.05 1.27 18.38
N GLY A 678 27.71 2.18 19.08
CA GLY A 678 28.88 2.86 18.56
C GLY A 678 29.42 3.90 19.53
N THR A 679 30.40 4.69 19.08
CA THR A 679 30.99 5.78 19.88
C THR A 679 30.60 7.15 19.34
N VAL A 680 30.46 8.11 20.26
CA VAL A 680 30.22 9.53 19.96
C VAL A 680 31.36 10.33 20.60
N GLY A 681 32.27 10.87 19.79
CA GLY A 681 33.53 11.44 20.27
C GLY A 681 34.37 10.40 21.03
N ASP A 682 34.90 10.80 22.20
CA ASP A 682 35.68 9.94 23.10
C ASP A 682 34.83 9.16 24.12
N THR A 683 33.50 9.23 24.00
CA THR A 683 32.58 8.54 24.91
C THR A 683 32.63 7.03 24.66
N PRO A 684 32.62 6.17 25.71
CA PRO A 684 32.51 4.72 25.55
C PRO A 684 31.31 4.31 24.69
N ALA A 685 31.30 3.07 24.20
CA ALA A 685 30.23 2.57 23.35
C ALA A 685 28.84 2.79 23.99
N ILE A 686 27.97 3.54 23.31
CA ILE A 686 26.59 3.79 23.69
C ILE A 686 25.68 3.05 22.69
N SER A 687 24.61 2.44 23.19
CA SER A 687 23.57 1.85 22.34
C SER A 687 22.35 2.78 22.26
N SER A 688 21.73 2.84 21.09
CA SER A 688 20.45 3.53 20.91
C SER A 688 19.33 2.83 21.68
N ASP A 689 18.44 3.58 22.32
CA ASP A 689 17.20 3.04 22.86
C ASP A 689 16.25 2.67 21.70
N PRO A 690 15.91 1.38 21.51
CA PRO A 690 15.03 0.95 20.43
C PRO A 690 13.60 1.52 20.56
N ALA A 691 13.15 1.84 21.78
CA ALA A 691 11.84 2.43 22.03
C ALA A 691 11.75 3.92 21.62
N GLU A 692 12.89 4.58 21.37
CA GLU A 692 12.98 6.00 21.02
C GLU A 692 13.29 6.26 19.53
N GLY A 693 12.88 5.36 18.64
CA GLY A 693 12.96 5.57 17.18
C GLY A 693 13.56 4.40 16.39
N GLY A 694 13.89 3.29 17.05
CA GLY A 694 14.40 2.09 16.38
C GLY A 694 13.37 1.33 15.54
N LYS A 695 12.09 1.70 15.58
CA LYS A 695 11.04 1.02 14.80
C LYS A 695 11.28 1.15 13.30
N VAL A 696 11.15 0.04 12.59
CA VAL A 696 11.30 0.01 11.14
C VAL A 696 9.95 0.22 10.46
N GLU A 697 9.90 1.18 9.55
CA GLU A 697 8.73 1.50 8.71
C GLU A 697 8.69 0.64 7.43
N PHE A 698 7.47 0.33 6.99
CA PHE A 698 7.08 -0.40 5.78
C PHE A 698 6.06 0.46 5.03
N ASP A 699 6.51 1.37 4.17
CA ASP A 699 5.62 2.31 3.45
C ASP A 699 4.59 3.01 4.38
N GLY A 700 5.08 3.56 5.49
CA GLY A 700 4.27 4.27 6.49
C GLY A 700 3.54 3.38 7.51
N ALA A 701 3.64 2.05 7.42
CA ALA A 701 3.22 1.13 8.48
C ALA A 701 4.41 0.70 9.36
N THR A 702 4.20 0.43 10.65
CA THR A 702 5.26 -0.07 11.56
C THR A 702 5.02 -1.50 12.05
N ALA A 703 4.01 -2.16 11.49
CA ALA A 703 3.64 -3.52 11.85
C ALA A 703 3.32 -4.31 10.58
N PHE A 704 3.76 -5.57 10.53
CA PHE A 704 3.69 -6.43 9.34
C PHE A 704 3.12 -7.81 9.66
N THR A 705 2.58 -8.48 8.64
CA THR A 705 2.14 -9.88 8.73
C THR A 705 3.33 -10.81 8.49
N PRO A 706 3.71 -11.67 9.45
CA PRO A 706 4.82 -12.58 9.27
C PRO A 706 4.46 -13.73 8.33
N LEU A 707 5.41 -14.08 7.46
CA LEU A 707 5.36 -15.27 6.63
C LEU A 707 6.43 -16.26 7.07
N TYR A 708 6.07 -17.53 7.18
CA TYR A 708 6.94 -18.63 7.59
C TYR A 708 7.02 -19.67 6.49
N LEU A 709 8.11 -20.43 6.45
CA LEU A 709 8.30 -21.44 5.41
C LEU A 709 7.46 -22.68 5.71
N ALA A 710 6.33 -22.86 5.03
CA ALA A 710 5.41 -23.97 5.27
C ALA A 710 6.09 -25.33 5.06
N ALA A 711 7.01 -25.41 4.10
CA ALA A 711 7.76 -26.62 3.78
C ALA A 711 8.70 -27.11 4.91
N ASP A 712 9.06 -26.24 5.87
CA ASP A 712 9.93 -26.60 7.00
C ASP A 712 9.14 -27.18 8.19
N VAL A 713 7.82 -27.12 8.15
CA VAL A 713 6.95 -27.66 9.21
C VAL A 713 6.83 -29.17 9.07
N ALA A 714 7.13 -29.95 10.11
CA ALA A 714 7.21 -31.42 9.98
C ALA A 714 5.87 -32.06 9.59
N SER A 715 4.73 -31.54 10.07
CA SER A 715 3.39 -32.02 9.70
C SER A 715 3.07 -31.83 8.21
N LEU A 716 3.82 -30.97 7.53
CA LEU A 716 3.70 -30.67 6.09
C LEU A 716 4.81 -31.33 5.26
N SER A 717 5.78 -31.98 5.91
CA SER A 717 6.89 -32.64 5.25
C SER A 717 6.41 -33.74 4.30
N GLY A 718 6.93 -33.76 3.08
CA GLY A 718 6.55 -34.72 2.04
C GLY A 718 5.17 -34.48 1.40
N ARG A 719 4.41 -33.46 1.84
CA ARG A 719 3.12 -33.09 1.22
C ARG A 719 3.26 -32.08 0.09
N ARG A 720 4.37 -31.34 0.02
CA ARG A 720 4.66 -30.48 -1.12
C ARG A 720 4.90 -31.31 -2.38
N TYR A 721 4.27 -30.98 -3.50
CA TYR A 721 4.61 -31.53 -4.83
C TYR A 721 5.46 -30.53 -5.63
N GLY A 722 5.93 -30.92 -6.81
CA GLY A 722 6.71 -30.02 -7.68
C GLY A 722 8.14 -29.70 -7.19
N SER A 723 8.90 -29.01 -8.03
CA SER A 723 10.14 -28.32 -7.63
C SER A 723 9.80 -26.99 -6.96
N ARG A 724 10.78 -26.36 -6.29
CA ARG A 724 10.60 -25.00 -5.76
C ARG A 724 11.05 -23.98 -6.79
N ASP A 725 10.24 -22.96 -7.00
CA ASP A 725 10.55 -21.89 -7.94
C ASP A 725 11.60 -20.91 -7.43
N ALA A 726 12.20 -20.22 -8.41
CA ALA A 726 13.12 -19.13 -8.18
C ALA A 726 12.38 -17.98 -7.49
N GLY A 727 12.55 -17.87 -6.17
CA GLY A 727 11.57 -17.14 -5.34
C GLY A 727 11.66 -17.54 -3.89
N GLY A 728 12.08 -18.79 -3.68
CA GLY A 728 12.01 -19.44 -2.39
C GLY A 728 10.56 -19.66 -1.99
N ASP A 729 9.72 -20.21 -2.88
CA ASP A 729 8.29 -20.47 -2.69
C ASP A 729 7.92 -21.12 -1.32
N SER A 730 6.62 -21.12 -0.98
CA SER A 730 5.97 -21.73 0.17
C SER A 730 6.03 -20.88 1.44
N TRP A 731 6.19 -19.57 1.31
CA TRP A 731 6.04 -18.63 2.44
C TRP A 731 4.57 -18.41 2.74
N ALA A 732 4.16 -18.72 3.97
CA ALA A 732 2.76 -18.78 4.35
C ALA A 732 2.55 -18.09 5.68
N THR A 733 1.36 -17.52 5.89
CA THR A 733 1.00 -17.06 7.24
C THR A 733 0.87 -18.26 8.18
N GLN A 734 1.06 -18.07 9.49
CA GLN A 734 0.88 -19.17 10.46
C GLN A 734 -0.52 -19.80 10.36
N ARG A 735 -1.55 -19.00 10.09
CA ARG A 735 -2.91 -19.51 9.89
C ARG A 735 -3.05 -20.39 8.66
N THR A 736 -2.39 -20.03 7.56
CA THR A 736 -2.30 -20.88 6.36
C THR A 736 -1.64 -22.22 6.68
N ILE A 737 -0.52 -22.20 7.42
CA ILE A 737 0.19 -23.41 7.87
C ILE A 737 -0.70 -24.29 8.76
N ASN A 738 -1.41 -23.68 9.72
CA ASN A 738 -2.33 -24.39 10.60
C ASN A 738 -3.50 -25.00 9.81
N TRP A 739 -4.05 -24.26 8.85
CA TRP A 739 -5.09 -24.77 7.96
C TRP A 739 -4.58 -25.97 7.16
N LEU A 740 -3.40 -25.89 6.54
CA LEU A 740 -2.78 -27.00 5.81
C LEU A 740 -2.49 -28.22 6.69
N SER A 741 -2.00 -27.99 7.91
CA SER A 741 -1.62 -29.06 8.86
C SER A 741 -2.81 -29.87 9.32
N ASN A 742 -4.00 -29.26 9.39
CA ASN A 742 -5.25 -29.92 9.78
C ASN A 742 -5.97 -30.63 8.62
N LYS A 743 -5.36 -30.68 7.43
CA LYS A 743 -5.94 -31.28 6.23
C LYS A 743 -4.99 -32.31 5.64
N PRO A 744 -5.46 -33.27 4.82
CA PRO A 744 -4.60 -34.26 4.15
C PRO A 744 -4.04 -33.80 2.79
N TYR A 745 -4.29 -32.56 2.39
CA TYR A 745 -4.02 -32.06 1.04
C TYR A 745 -2.54 -32.03 0.64
N ARG A 746 -2.24 -32.19 -0.63
CA ARG A 746 -0.90 -31.90 -1.17
C ARG A 746 -0.89 -30.53 -1.81
N PHE A 747 0.15 -29.76 -1.55
CA PHE A 747 0.25 -28.34 -1.90
C PHE A 747 1.52 -28.04 -2.72
N ASP A 748 1.56 -26.91 -3.40
CA ASP A 748 2.74 -26.41 -4.10
C ASP A 748 2.94 -24.92 -3.79
N ASP A 749 2.62 -24.05 -4.75
CA ASP A 749 2.85 -22.62 -4.64
C ASP A 749 2.02 -21.97 -3.55
N ILE A 750 2.65 -21.05 -2.80
CA ILE A 750 1.97 -20.23 -1.78
C ILE A 750 2.33 -18.76 -1.93
N SER A 751 3.60 -18.42 -1.71
CA SER A 751 4.11 -17.07 -1.89
C SER A 751 5.62 -17.09 -2.02
N GLY A 752 6.13 -16.20 -2.86
CA GLY A 752 7.55 -15.86 -2.90
C GLY A 752 8.02 -15.24 -1.58
N LYS A 753 9.33 -15.34 -1.31
CA LYS A 753 9.96 -14.73 -0.13
C LYS A 753 9.75 -13.22 -0.12
N HIS A 754 9.38 -12.66 1.04
CA HIS A 754 9.05 -11.23 1.21
C HIS A 754 8.02 -10.70 0.21
N VAL A 755 7.16 -11.56 -0.34
CA VAL A 755 6.18 -11.15 -1.35
C VAL A 755 6.88 -10.54 -2.59
N THR A 756 8.00 -11.14 -3.01
CA THR A 756 8.69 -10.71 -4.23
C THR A 756 7.76 -10.84 -5.44
N GLN A 757 7.68 -9.77 -6.22
CA GLN A 757 6.85 -9.67 -7.42
C GLN A 757 7.66 -9.20 -8.63
N THR A 758 7.09 -9.34 -9.81
CA THR A 758 7.48 -8.64 -11.03
C THR A 758 6.99 -7.18 -10.99
N ALA A 759 7.50 -6.34 -11.89
CA ALA A 759 7.11 -4.93 -11.95
C ALA A 759 5.62 -4.70 -12.26
N ASN A 760 4.94 -5.65 -12.91
CA ASN A 760 3.50 -5.58 -13.20
C ASN A 760 2.63 -6.08 -12.04
N GLY A 761 3.22 -6.53 -10.92
CA GLY A 761 2.51 -6.96 -9.71
C GLY A 761 2.12 -8.44 -9.67
N ARG A 762 2.64 -9.26 -10.59
CA ARG A 762 2.56 -10.73 -10.48
C ARG A 762 3.56 -11.22 -9.45
N SER A 763 3.23 -12.29 -8.73
CA SER A 763 4.20 -13.01 -7.93
C SER A 763 5.38 -13.45 -8.79
N ILE A 764 6.58 -13.48 -8.20
CA ILE A 764 7.79 -14.00 -8.88
C ILE A 764 7.66 -15.48 -9.27
N LEU A 765 6.65 -16.17 -8.75
CA LEU A 765 6.27 -17.53 -9.11
C LEU A 765 5.57 -17.61 -10.48
N GLY A 766 5.13 -16.47 -11.04
CA GLY A 766 4.47 -16.40 -12.35
C GLY A 766 2.97 -16.11 -12.30
N HIS A 767 2.37 -15.99 -11.13
CA HIS A 767 0.90 -15.90 -10.93
C HIS A 767 0.45 -14.46 -10.58
N GLU A 768 -0.76 -14.01 -10.97
CA GLU A 768 -1.33 -12.73 -10.46
C GLU A 768 -1.67 -12.81 -8.95
N GLY A 769 -1.82 -14.02 -8.42
CA GLY A 769 -1.98 -14.34 -6.99
C GLY A 769 -0.66 -14.52 -6.24
N HIS A 770 -0.71 -15.29 -5.14
CA HIS A 770 0.46 -15.77 -4.39
C HIS A 770 1.41 -14.69 -3.85
N SER A 771 0.87 -13.53 -3.48
CA SER A 771 1.64 -12.43 -2.90
C SER A 771 1.19 -12.08 -1.47
N ASP A 772 0.50 -12.96 -0.76
CA ASP A 772 0.04 -12.69 0.62
C ASP A 772 0.21 -13.87 1.60
N GLY A 773 0.77 -14.98 1.13
CA GLY A 773 0.94 -16.20 1.93
C GLY A 773 -0.38 -16.89 2.30
N GLN A 774 -1.48 -16.59 1.62
CA GLN A 774 -2.83 -17.11 1.88
C GLN A 774 -3.53 -17.64 0.61
N GLN A 775 -2.80 -17.75 -0.49
CA GLN A 775 -3.20 -18.41 -1.73
C GLN A 775 -2.35 -19.66 -1.90
N ILE A 776 -2.95 -20.76 -2.35
CA ILE A 776 -2.33 -22.08 -2.31
C ILE A 776 -2.79 -22.91 -3.49
N ASP A 777 -1.85 -23.51 -4.21
CA ASP A 777 -2.14 -24.50 -5.25
C ASP A 777 -2.14 -25.90 -4.69
N MET A 778 -3.14 -26.69 -5.07
CA MET A 778 -3.48 -27.94 -4.41
C MET A 778 -3.81 -29.04 -5.41
N ARG A 779 -3.35 -30.28 -5.16
CA ARG A 779 -3.78 -31.43 -5.97
C ARG A 779 -5.28 -31.69 -5.82
N TYR A 780 -5.93 -32.06 -6.91
CA TYR A 780 -7.27 -32.67 -6.87
C TYR A 780 -7.23 -33.96 -6.03
N ALA A 781 -8.38 -34.34 -5.47
CA ALA A 781 -8.53 -35.64 -4.84
C ALA A 781 -8.41 -36.75 -5.90
N ASP A 782 -7.72 -37.84 -5.59
CA ASP A 782 -7.44 -38.93 -6.55
C ASP A 782 -8.60 -39.92 -6.74
N GLY A 783 -9.72 -39.72 -6.04
CA GLY A 783 -10.89 -40.61 -6.04
C GLY A 783 -10.71 -41.92 -5.26
N ARG A 784 -9.56 -42.10 -4.57
CA ARG A 784 -9.20 -43.30 -3.79
C ARG A 784 -8.95 -42.99 -2.31
N GLY A 785 -9.38 -41.80 -1.86
CA GLY A 785 -9.20 -41.31 -0.49
C GLY A 785 -7.89 -40.55 -0.27
N GLY A 786 -7.14 -40.22 -1.32
CA GLY A 786 -5.87 -39.50 -1.25
C GLY A 786 -5.72 -38.37 -2.27
N PHE A 787 -4.46 -37.99 -2.51
CA PHE A 787 -4.04 -36.90 -3.39
C PHE A 787 -2.84 -37.33 -4.26
N GLY A 788 -2.88 -38.55 -4.80
CA GLY A 788 -1.83 -39.06 -5.68
C GLY A 788 -1.65 -38.20 -6.94
N ASP A 789 -0.41 -38.02 -7.42
CA ASP A 789 -0.10 -37.04 -8.48
C ASP A 789 -0.84 -37.29 -9.81
N ALA A 790 -0.97 -38.54 -10.24
CA ALA A 790 -1.59 -38.88 -11.52
C ALA A 790 -3.04 -38.37 -11.64
N LEU A 791 -3.93 -38.81 -10.76
CA LEU A 791 -5.33 -38.34 -10.73
C LEU A 791 -5.52 -37.05 -9.92
N GLY A 792 -4.44 -36.54 -9.32
CA GLY A 792 -4.41 -35.23 -8.66
C GLY A 792 -4.14 -34.08 -9.61
N GLY A 793 -3.82 -34.36 -10.89
CA GLY A 793 -3.68 -33.36 -11.95
C GLY A 793 -2.29 -33.26 -12.59
N GLN A 794 -1.29 -34.04 -12.17
CA GLN A 794 0.06 -33.93 -12.74
C GLN A 794 0.06 -33.96 -14.29
N GLY A 795 0.88 -33.09 -14.89
CA GLY A 795 0.99 -32.97 -16.34
C GLY A 795 -0.29 -32.43 -16.98
N ASN A 796 -0.80 -31.30 -16.45
CA ASN A 796 -2.01 -30.63 -16.93
C ASN A 796 -3.23 -31.56 -17.04
N GLY A 797 -3.39 -32.42 -16.03
CA GLY A 797 -4.54 -33.32 -15.92
C GLY A 797 -4.54 -34.48 -16.90
N ALA A 798 -3.42 -34.82 -17.54
CA ALA A 798 -3.37 -35.84 -18.60
C ALA A 798 -4.00 -37.19 -18.20
N GLN A 799 -3.75 -37.68 -16.98
CA GLN A 799 -4.34 -38.93 -16.49
C GLN A 799 -5.81 -38.79 -16.10
N ILE A 800 -6.24 -37.62 -15.65
CA ILE A 800 -7.67 -37.32 -15.43
C ILE A 800 -8.39 -37.34 -16.78
N LYS A 801 -7.84 -36.67 -17.80
CA LYS A 801 -8.38 -36.68 -19.16
C LYS A 801 -8.44 -38.11 -19.71
N LYS A 802 -7.38 -38.90 -19.53
CA LYS A 802 -7.37 -40.30 -19.96
C LYS A 802 -8.48 -41.11 -19.28
N LEU A 803 -8.67 -40.95 -17.97
CA LEU A 803 -9.75 -41.62 -17.23
C LEU A 803 -11.13 -41.23 -17.79
N ILE A 804 -11.33 -39.96 -18.15
CA ILE A 804 -12.56 -39.46 -18.76
C ILE A 804 -12.78 -40.11 -20.13
N ASP A 805 -11.75 -40.13 -21.00
CA ASP A 805 -11.83 -40.70 -22.34
C ASP A 805 -12.11 -42.22 -22.30
N ASP A 806 -11.46 -42.95 -21.38
CA ASP A 806 -11.66 -44.39 -21.17
C ASP A 806 -13.09 -44.67 -20.66
N ALA A 807 -13.59 -43.90 -19.69
CA ALA A 807 -14.95 -44.02 -19.19
C ALA A 807 -16.00 -43.71 -20.27
N ALA A 808 -15.75 -42.71 -21.12
CA ALA A 808 -16.60 -42.39 -22.26
C ALA A 808 -16.67 -43.58 -23.24
N ALA A 809 -15.54 -44.24 -23.49
CA ALA A 809 -15.48 -45.40 -24.39
C ALA A 809 -16.25 -46.60 -23.81
N GLU A 810 -16.16 -46.85 -22.51
CA GLU A 810 -16.96 -47.88 -21.82
C GLU A 810 -18.47 -47.63 -21.92
N VAL A 811 -18.89 -46.36 -21.85
CA VAL A 811 -20.30 -45.96 -21.97
C VAL A 811 -20.76 -46.07 -23.42
N ALA A 812 -20.04 -45.49 -24.37
CA ALA A 812 -20.38 -45.52 -25.80
C ALA A 812 -20.43 -46.95 -26.36
N GLY A 813 -19.49 -47.80 -25.96
CA GLY A 813 -19.44 -49.21 -26.36
C GLY A 813 -20.40 -50.12 -25.60
N ASN A 814 -21.17 -49.59 -24.64
CA ASN A 814 -22.04 -50.35 -23.74
C ASN A 814 -21.33 -51.56 -23.08
N ALA A 815 -20.10 -51.35 -22.58
CA ALA A 815 -19.30 -52.41 -22.00
C ALA A 815 -20.00 -53.07 -20.80
N ALA A 816 -19.89 -54.40 -20.66
CA ALA A 816 -20.56 -55.15 -19.59
C ALA A 816 -19.99 -54.79 -18.19
N GLN A 817 -18.69 -54.49 -18.13
CA GLN A 817 -18.00 -53.96 -16.96
C GLN A 817 -17.50 -52.56 -17.28
N LYS A 818 -17.70 -51.61 -16.35
CA LYS A 818 -17.33 -50.19 -16.53
C LYS A 818 -16.45 -49.68 -15.38
N PRO A 819 -15.24 -50.25 -15.18
CA PRO A 819 -14.35 -49.86 -14.08
C PRO A 819 -13.86 -48.41 -14.20
N SER A 820 -13.65 -47.90 -15.42
CA SER A 820 -13.19 -46.51 -15.63
C SER A 820 -14.31 -45.53 -15.31
N LEU A 821 -15.56 -45.83 -15.70
CA LEU A 821 -16.73 -45.06 -15.26
C LEU A 821 -16.86 -45.03 -13.74
N SER A 822 -16.68 -46.17 -13.06
CA SER A 822 -16.77 -46.25 -11.60
C SER A 822 -15.67 -45.42 -10.92
N ALA A 823 -14.45 -45.46 -11.43
CA ALA A 823 -13.34 -44.65 -10.94
C ALA A 823 -13.57 -43.15 -11.20
N LEU A 824 -14.13 -42.78 -12.36
CA LEU A 824 -14.49 -41.40 -12.69
C LEU A 824 -15.58 -40.87 -11.74
N GLN A 825 -16.62 -41.66 -11.47
CA GLN A 825 -17.67 -41.32 -10.51
C GLN A 825 -17.08 -41.07 -9.11
N ALA A 826 -16.16 -41.92 -8.65
CA ALA A 826 -15.50 -41.75 -7.36
C ALA A 826 -14.61 -40.49 -7.33
N TRP A 827 -13.90 -40.20 -8.41
CA TRP A 827 -13.11 -38.98 -8.56
C TRP A 827 -13.99 -37.72 -8.51
N ILE A 828 -15.10 -37.71 -9.24
CA ILE A 828 -16.08 -36.61 -9.23
C ILE A 828 -16.64 -36.39 -7.82
N ALA A 829 -17.11 -37.46 -7.17
CA ALA A 829 -17.71 -37.39 -5.84
C ALA A 829 -16.71 -36.87 -4.79
N ALA A 830 -15.46 -37.34 -4.83
CA ALA A 830 -14.42 -36.91 -3.91
C ALA A 830 -14.07 -35.42 -4.07
N ASN A 831 -13.94 -34.95 -5.32
CA ASN A 831 -13.61 -33.55 -5.59
C ASN A 831 -14.78 -32.61 -5.29
N ARG A 832 -16.02 -32.95 -5.65
CA ARG A 832 -17.20 -32.15 -5.26
C ARG A 832 -17.33 -32.03 -3.75
N ALA A 833 -17.20 -33.13 -3.00
CA ALA A 833 -17.26 -33.10 -1.54
C ALA A 833 -16.14 -32.26 -0.91
N LEU A 834 -14.94 -32.32 -1.48
CA LEU A 834 -13.82 -31.47 -1.08
C LEU A 834 -14.14 -29.98 -1.31
N LEU A 835 -14.57 -29.63 -2.52
CA LEU A 835 -14.82 -28.25 -2.93
C LEU A 835 -16.02 -27.66 -2.16
N ASP A 836 -17.10 -28.43 -1.97
CA ASP A 836 -18.26 -28.04 -1.16
C ASP A 836 -17.84 -27.72 0.29
N ARG A 837 -17.01 -28.58 0.89
CA ARG A 837 -16.52 -28.40 2.27
C ARG A 837 -15.68 -27.14 2.40
N GLU A 838 -14.72 -26.92 1.50
CA GLU A 838 -13.82 -25.77 1.60
C GLU A 838 -14.54 -24.46 1.21
N ALA A 839 -15.42 -24.47 0.21
CA ALA A 839 -16.20 -23.30 -0.18
C ALA A 839 -17.18 -22.84 0.91
N ALA A 840 -17.70 -23.77 1.72
CA ALA A 840 -18.59 -23.46 2.83
C ALA A 840 -17.90 -22.75 4.00
N HIS A 841 -16.56 -22.80 4.08
CA HIS A 841 -15.83 -22.20 5.20
C HIS A 841 -15.85 -20.67 5.10
N ALA A 842 -16.10 -19.99 6.23
CA ALA A 842 -16.17 -18.53 6.27
C ALA A 842 -14.83 -17.87 5.85
N SER A 843 -13.70 -18.51 6.17
CA SER A 843 -12.38 -18.01 5.80
C SER A 843 -12.03 -18.23 4.33
N THR A 844 -12.81 -18.97 3.54
CA THR A 844 -12.50 -19.14 2.11
C THR A 844 -12.94 -17.89 1.36
N ARG A 845 -12.05 -17.29 0.58
CA ARG A 845 -12.37 -16.15 -0.30
C ARG A 845 -12.90 -16.64 -1.63
N VAL A 846 -12.08 -17.46 -2.30
CA VAL A 846 -12.36 -18.02 -3.62
C VAL A 846 -11.59 -19.33 -3.80
N ILE A 847 -12.15 -20.21 -4.61
CA ILE A 847 -11.52 -21.43 -5.11
C ILE A 847 -11.58 -21.37 -6.63
N TYR A 848 -10.45 -21.58 -7.31
CA TYR A 848 -10.41 -21.73 -8.77
C TYR A 848 -10.21 -23.20 -9.13
N ILE A 849 -10.96 -23.63 -10.14
CA ILE A 849 -10.81 -24.94 -10.78
C ILE A 849 -10.69 -24.75 -12.29
N GLY A 850 -10.11 -25.75 -12.95
CA GLY A 850 -9.87 -25.68 -14.38
C GLY A 850 -11.15 -25.65 -15.22
N ASP A 851 -11.03 -24.98 -16.36
CA ASP A 851 -12.01 -24.94 -17.43
C ASP A 851 -12.02 -26.24 -18.27
N SER A 852 -12.67 -26.19 -19.44
CA SER A 852 -12.76 -27.30 -20.41
C SER A 852 -13.19 -28.63 -19.77
N PHE A 853 -12.37 -29.70 -19.87
CA PHE A 853 -12.77 -31.05 -19.45
C PHE A 853 -12.99 -31.19 -17.94
N ILE A 854 -12.34 -30.37 -17.10
CA ILE A 854 -12.55 -30.38 -15.66
C ILE A 854 -13.94 -29.85 -15.34
N GLU A 855 -14.31 -28.70 -15.92
CA GLU A 855 -15.65 -28.12 -15.77
C GLU A 855 -16.75 -29.07 -16.28
N HIS A 856 -16.61 -29.64 -17.48
CA HIS A 856 -17.65 -30.53 -18.03
C HIS A 856 -17.97 -31.70 -17.09
N VAL A 857 -16.94 -32.28 -16.49
CA VAL A 857 -17.07 -33.46 -15.65
C VAL A 857 -17.52 -33.08 -14.23
N LEU A 858 -16.90 -32.08 -13.61
CA LEU A 858 -17.23 -31.68 -12.24
C LEU A 858 -18.53 -30.90 -12.14
N ILE A 859 -18.84 -30.00 -13.07
CA ILE A 859 -20.01 -29.12 -12.99
C ILE A 859 -21.15 -29.70 -13.82
N ASP A 860 -20.94 -29.87 -15.12
CA ASP A 860 -22.02 -30.24 -16.05
C ASP A 860 -22.44 -31.72 -15.93
N ALA A 861 -21.60 -32.55 -15.31
CA ALA A 861 -21.74 -34.00 -15.26
C ALA A 861 -21.84 -34.64 -16.66
N LYS A 862 -21.05 -34.14 -17.61
CA LYS A 862 -21.04 -34.59 -19.00
C LYS A 862 -19.64 -34.99 -19.44
N PHE A 863 -19.57 -35.87 -20.43
CA PHE A 863 -18.32 -36.12 -21.13
C PHE A 863 -17.95 -34.90 -21.98
N PRO A 864 -16.68 -34.47 -21.97
CA PRO A 864 -16.25 -33.29 -22.70
C PRO A 864 -16.36 -33.48 -24.23
N PRO A 865 -16.42 -32.38 -24.99
CA PRO A 865 -16.25 -32.42 -26.45
C PRO A 865 -15.01 -33.24 -26.86
N GLY A 866 -15.14 -34.03 -27.93
CA GLY A 866 -14.06 -34.89 -28.43
C GLY A 866 -13.94 -36.28 -27.77
N ALA A 867 -14.63 -36.54 -26.65
CA ALA A 867 -14.74 -37.88 -26.09
C ALA A 867 -15.69 -38.77 -26.93
N SER A 868 -15.55 -40.10 -26.86
CA SER A 868 -16.37 -41.06 -27.62
C SER A 868 -17.87 -41.03 -27.28
N ALA A 869 -18.23 -40.54 -26.08
CA ALA A 869 -19.59 -40.26 -25.64
C ALA A 869 -19.84 -38.75 -25.44
N ALA A 870 -19.21 -37.89 -26.26
CA ALA A 870 -19.19 -36.44 -26.09
C ALA A 870 -20.57 -35.82 -25.79
N SER A 871 -20.60 -34.87 -24.85
CA SER A 871 -21.78 -34.10 -24.43
C SER A 871 -22.93 -34.92 -23.83
N THR A 872 -22.79 -36.24 -23.70
CA THR A 872 -23.76 -37.08 -22.99
C THR A 872 -23.54 -37.00 -21.48
N THR A 873 -24.62 -37.15 -20.72
CA THR A 873 -24.57 -37.19 -19.25
C THR A 873 -23.78 -38.42 -18.79
N ILE A 874 -22.85 -38.21 -17.86
CA ILE A 874 -22.10 -39.30 -17.22
C ILE A 874 -23.10 -40.13 -16.41
N PRO A 875 -23.28 -41.43 -16.70
CA PRO A 875 -24.26 -42.25 -16.00
C PRO A 875 -24.03 -42.22 -14.49
N GLY A 876 -25.10 -42.11 -13.70
CA GLY A 876 -25.03 -42.08 -12.23
C GLY A 876 -24.51 -40.77 -11.62
N VAL A 877 -24.23 -39.74 -12.43
CA VAL A 877 -23.80 -38.42 -11.96
C VAL A 877 -24.78 -37.36 -12.44
N THR A 878 -25.23 -36.50 -11.53
CA THR A 878 -26.05 -35.33 -11.87
C THR A 878 -25.19 -34.07 -11.95
N ALA A 879 -25.66 -33.07 -12.70
CA ALA A 879 -25.05 -31.75 -12.70
C ALA A 879 -24.95 -31.22 -11.26
N TRP A 880 -23.84 -30.56 -10.94
CA TRP A 880 -23.55 -30.05 -9.60
C TRP A 880 -23.94 -28.59 -9.48
N THR A 881 -24.68 -28.27 -8.42
CA THR A 881 -24.91 -26.89 -8.02
C THR A 881 -23.65 -26.37 -7.33
N LYS A 882 -22.69 -25.93 -8.14
CA LYS A 882 -21.39 -25.42 -7.69
C LYS A 882 -21.57 -24.28 -6.67
N PRO A 883 -20.82 -24.28 -5.54
CA PRO A 883 -20.82 -23.17 -4.59
C PRO A 883 -20.37 -21.85 -5.23
N ALA A 884 -20.92 -20.74 -4.75
CA ALA A 884 -20.64 -19.40 -5.30
C ALA A 884 -19.15 -19.02 -5.29
N LYS A 885 -18.40 -19.48 -4.28
CA LYS A 885 -16.98 -19.19 -4.12
C LYS A 885 -16.08 -20.05 -5.03
N VAL A 886 -16.62 -21.06 -5.70
CA VAL A 886 -15.87 -21.85 -6.68
C VAL A 886 -16.05 -21.22 -8.06
N ARG A 887 -14.98 -20.68 -8.63
CA ARG A 887 -14.94 -20.03 -9.94
C ARG A 887 -14.20 -20.95 -10.93
N THR A 888 -14.63 -20.92 -12.18
CA THR A 888 -13.88 -21.58 -13.26
C THR A 888 -12.88 -20.57 -13.80
N GLU A 889 -11.63 -20.98 -14.00
CA GLU A 889 -10.56 -20.17 -14.55
C GLU A 889 -9.82 -20.96 -15.63
N ALA A 890 -9.26 -20.26 -16.62
CA ALA A 890 -8.41 -20.88 -17.62
C ALA A 890 -7.22 -21.58 -16.95
N GLY A 891 -6.82 -22.75 -17.46
CA GLY A 891 -5.76 -23.52 -16.84
C GLY A 891 -6.27 -24.31 -15.64
N HIS A 892 -5.53 -24.34 -14.52
CA HIS A 892 -5.88 -25.11 -13.30
C HIS A 892 -6.30 -26.57 -13.58
N LEU A 893 -5.74 -27.17 -14.65
CA LEU A 893 -5.95 -28.57 -14.99
C LEU A 893 -5.07 -29.47 -14.11
N SER A 894 -3.99 -28.91 -13.58
CA SER A 894 -3.02 -29.63 -12.77
C SER A 894 -3.24 -29.57 -11.27
N HIS A 895 -4.07 -28.62 -10.83
CA HIS A 895 -4.34 -28.32 -9.44
C HIS A 895 -5.66 -27.55 -9.34
N TRP A 896 -6.22 -27.43 -8.14
CA TRP A 896 -7.20 -26.41 -7.80
C TRP A 896 -6.51 -25.38 -6.92
N HIS A 897 -6.88 -24.12 -7.07
CA HIS A 897 -6.31 -23.02 -6.30
C HIS A 897 -7.29 -22.60 -5.21
N ILE A 898 -6.79 -22.29 -4.02
CA ILE A 898 -7.61 -21.71 -2.95
C ILE A 898 -6.98 -20.46 -2.37
N SER A 899 -7.81 -19.44 -2.25
CA SER A 899 -7.51 -18.20 -1.54
C SER A 899 -8.31 -18.16 -0.24
N ILE A 900 -7.61 -18.04 0.89
CA ILE A 900 -8.22 -17.92 2.22
C ILE A 900 -7.99 -16.52 2.80
N SER A 901 -8.92 -16.05 3.64
CA SER A 901 -8.79 -14.86 4.47
C SER A 901 -8.42 -15.32 5.85
N ALA A 902 -7.13 -15.32 6.12
CA ALA A 902 -6.59 -15.58 7.45
C ALA A 902 -6.30 -14.24 8.17
N ARG A 903 -7.17 -13.24 8.00
CA ARG A 903 -7.05 -11.96 8.71
C ARG A 903 -7.33 -12.11 10.20
N PRO A 904 -6.47 -11.55 11.10
CA PRO A 904 -6.61 -11.60 12.55
C PRO A 904 -8.03 -11.54 13.09
#